data_AF-A0A179EY47-F1
#
_entry.id   AF-A0A179EY47-F1
#
_cell.length_a   1.000
_cell.length_b   1.000
_cell.length_c   1.000
_cell.angle_alpha   90.00
_cell.angle_beta   90.00
_cell.angle_gamma   90.00
#
_symmetry.space_group_name_H-M   'P 1'
#
loop_
_entity.id
_entity.type
_entity.pdbx_description
1 polymer ?
#
loop_
_entity_poly.entity_id
_entity_poly.type
_entity_poly.pdbx_seq_one_letter_code
_entity_poly.pdbx_strand_id
1 'polypeptide(L)'
;MTSQNRSLNKSPLDDATRRDIVNSFWPTDTLSRTQQADCVWDSYFQYYTRQCHDALIDQGQYVFARTHDDIIDIVRQLEQSSPRMVLRQNLRSRLALRGRPNEDDIIDGTIDLSARLYAMVNIAIKNPVISRQTQLRWESGSLQDFLHDYFSEPPQLGGESIRLERMFTAMNLERIAGIQFKPTDNLGDHLRMIDEEEKIVAIFHCVPFLRQQQSNVLPIRLKEETLRTLSLLFPPHDLQTRKWLSKHPEASKLDRSLFGCDPLRLDDRQIAKFHFWHDRIVILKQAFDQARPSTISQWWYDRRNGVQCPETESASENTRPAVLQYRLSAYDWKVIEILVKLLKPFEIATKQLQGSGIPGARSTCGSFDEYFPVFEILLDHLESAIEGTILEEVEDPVSKEKRDVEVAIFDGLDNKTRKLLKVFIKLGWKKLHKYYNRLTSAAYVGAVVFNPAKKWRLLDRLWSRVPSRKTETWRSEYEEKLLEIWENKEREVGCEVFASTDGASMDYIERRLARSVAGPPGTQTSPFAASSRRGKSTRKTKQSAAGAMADDEYARYCAEDVVNSHHYRSRPIDWWKINGHRYSRLSLMAVDMLTIPSSSAESERTFSSSGRMMVPLRSRLRREIVAMAQCIRSWSKAGIYTPSLPLLSLSEDTWADILVSPKGTGDI
;
A
#
# COMPACT_ATOMS: atom_id res chain seq x y z
N MET A 1 -46.02 22.30 35.35
CA MET A 1 -45.45 21.75 34.10
C MET A 1 -43.91 21.58 34.13
N THR A 2 -43.22 21.77 35.27
CA THR A 2 -41.75 21.79 35.38
C THR A 2 -41.08 20.46 35.77
N SER A 3 -41.82 19.49 36.33
CA SER A 3 -41.21 18.26 36.87
C SER A 3 -40.88 17.17 35.83
N GLN A 4 -41.59 17.10 34.69
CA GLN A 4 -41.30 16.09 33.65
C GLN A 4 -40.03 16.38 32.84
N ASN A 5 -39.53 17.62 32.85
CA ASN A 5 -38.36 18.00 32.04
C ASN A 5 -37.02 17.56 32.64
N ARG A 6 -36.96 17.17 33.92
CA ARG A 6 -35.71 16.78 34.61
C ARG A 6 -35.58 15.30 34.96
N SER A 7 -36.42 14.45 34.36
CA SER A 7 -36.36 13.00 34.59
C SER A 7 -35.16 12.36 33.87
N LEU A 8 -34.48 11.45 34.56
CA LEU A 8 -33.33 10.71 34.02
C LEU A 8 -33.64 9.84 32.80
N ASN A 9 -34.91 9.48 32.57
CA ASN A 9 -35.36 8.67 31.44
C ASN A 9 -35.60 9.49 30.16
N LYS A 10 -35.52 10.82 30.22
CA LYS A 10 -35.81 11.67 29.07
C LYS A 10 -34.58 11.75 28.15
N SER A 11 -34.75 11.33 26.89
CA SER A 11 -33.74 11.47 25.83
C SER A 11 -34.43 11.93 24.53
N PRO A 12 -33.90 12.94 23.81
CA PRO A 12 -32.71 13.73 24.14
C PRO A 12 -32.95 14.74 25.28
N LEU A 13 -31.89 15.10 26.00
CA LEU A 13 -31.90 16.14 27.03
C LEU A 13 -32.04 17.52 26.39
N ASP A 14 -32.84 18.40 27.00
CA ASP A 14 -32.98 19.78 26.57
C ASP A 14 -31.76 20.63 26.94
N ASP A 15 -31.45 21.64 26.13
CA ASP A 15 -30.22 22.44 26.27
C ASP A 15 -30.15 23.24 27.58
N ALA A 16 -31.29 23.54 28.20
CA ALA A 16 -31.32 24.13 29.54
C ALA A 16 -30.82 23.14 30.60
N THR A 17 -31.37 21.92 30.62
CA THR A 17 -30.93 20.85 31.52
C THR A 17 -29.46 20.48 31.29
N ARG A 18 -28.99 20.42 30.04
CA ARG A 18 -27.58 20.15 29.72
C ARG A 18 -26.65 21.20 30.35
N ARG A 19 -26.98 22.49 30.21
CA ARG A 19 -26.19 23.58 30.83
C ARG A 19 -26.25 23.54 32.36
N ASP A 20 -27.40 23.26 32.94
CA ASP A 20 -27.56 23.14 34.40
C ASP A 20 -26.67 22.02 34.97
N ILE A 21 -26.61 20.85 34.31
CA ILE A 21 -25.76 19.73 34.73
C ILE A 21 -24.28 20.12 34.65
N VAL A 22 -23.82 20.66 33.52
CA VAL A 22 -22.41 21.05 33.33
C VAL A 22 -21.99 22.11 34.35
N ASN A 23 -22.82 23.13 34.57
CA ASN A 23 -22.54 24.19 35.55
C ASN A 23 -22.54 23.67 36.99
N SER A 24 -23.34 22.65 37.29
CA SER A 24 -23.40 22.05 38.62
C SER A 24 -22.24 21.09 38.88
N PHE A 25 -21.77 20.37 37.87
CA PHE A 25 -20.64 19.45 38.00
C PHE A 25 -19.32 20.22 37.97
N TRP A 26 -19.20 21.22 37.09
CA TRP A 26 -17.94 21.94 36.84
C TRP A 26 -18.20 23.45 36.75
N PRO A 27 -18.42 24.12 37.89
CA PRO A 27 -18.62 25.56 37.91
C PRO A 27 -17.43 26.28 37.28
N THR A 28 -17.69 27.28 36.42
CA THR A 28 -16.64 28.07 35.75
C THR A 28 -16.54 29.45 36.38
N ASP A 29 -15.32 29.95 36.59
CA ASP A 29 -15.11 31.36 36.89
C ASP A 29 -15.59 32.27 35.74
N THR A 30 -16.13 33.42 36.14
CA THR A 30 -17.02 34.31 35.37
C THR A 30 -16.40 34.94 34.11
N LEU A 31 -15.11 34.73 33.84
CA LEU A 31 -14.36 35.39 32.76
C LEU A 31 -14.38 34.64 31.41
N SER A 32 -14.83 33.38 31.35
CA SER A 32 -14.83 32.56 30.12
C SER A 32 -16.21 32.39 29.46
N ARG A 33 -17.19 33.24 29.81
CA ARG A 33 -18.61 33.11 29.40
C ARG A 33 -18.90 33.40 27.92
N THR A 34 -17.97 33.96 27.17
CA THR A 34 -18.15 34.20 25.74
C THR A 34 -17.71 32.97 24.94
N GLN A 35 -18.70 32.27 24.35
CA GLN A 35 -18.58 31.14 23.39
C GLN A 35 -18.64 29.71 23.98
N GLN A 36 -19.68 29.38 24.77
CA GLN A 36 -20.13 27.98 24.87
C GLN A 36 -21.18 27.73 23.78
N ALA A 37 -20.76 27.18 22.64
CA ALA A 37 -21.68 26.61 21.67
C ALA A 37 -22.14 25.23 22.16
N ASP A 38 -23.46 24.98 22.18
CA ASP A 38 -24.07 23.76 22.73
C ASP A 38 -23.54 22.44 22.10
N CYS A 39 -22.99 22.51 20.89
CA CYS A 39 -22.38 21.39 20.16
C CYS A 39 -21.02 20.92 20.70
N VAL A 40 -20.47 21.57 21.72
CA VAL A 40 -19.18 21.17 22.32
C VAL A 40 -19.36 19.93 23.22
N TRP A 41 -20.49 19.75 23.90
CA TRP A 41 -20.66 18.70 24.93
C TRP A 41 -21.32 17.41 24.43
N ASP A 42 -21.44 17.23 23.13
CA ASP A 42 -22.19 16.10 22.55
C ASP A 42 -21.62 14.73 22.95
N SER A 43 -20.29 14.58 22.99
CA SER A 43 -19.62 13.35 23.41
C SER A 43 -19.93 12.98 24.86
N TYR A 44 -19.82 13.95 25.77
CA TYR A 44 -20.16 13.77 27.18
C TYR A 44 -21.64 13.40 27.37
N PHE A 45 -22.56 14.09 26.71
CA PHE A 45 -23.99 13.81 26.89
C PHE A 45 -24.44 12.50 26.23
N GLN A 46 -23.77 12.04 25.18
CA GLN A 46 -23.95 10.69 24.66
C GLN A 46 -23.54 9.64 25.72
N TYR A 47 -22.39 9.83 26.37
CA TYR A 47 -21.96 9.00 27.49
C TYR A 47 -22.93 9.08 28.68
N TYR A 48 -23.30 10.30 29.09
CA TYR A 48 -24.20 10.56 30.22
C TYR A 48 -25.54 9.85 30.04
N THR A 49 -26.15 10.01 28.86
CA THR A 49 -27.44 9.39 28.55
C THR A 49 -27.33 7.87 28.54
N ARG A 50 -26.25 7.31 27.98
CA ARG A 50 -26.01 5.87 27.99
C ARG A 50 -25.88 5.33 29.41
N GLN A 51 -25.07 5.96 30.27
CA GLN A 51 -24.90 5.55 31.66
C GLN A 51 -26.19 5.66 32.48
N CYS A 52 -26.99 6.70 32.26
CA CYS A 52 -28.29 6.83 32.91
C CYS A 52 -29.27 5.76 32.43
N HIS A 53 -29.27 5.45 31.13
CA HIS A 53 -30.09 4.38 30.57
C HIS A 53 -29.69 3.02 31.15
N ASP A 54 -28.39 2.69 31.13
CA ASP A 54 -27.84 1.43 31.66
C ASP A 54 -28.17 1.24 33.15
N ALA A 55 -28.13 2.33 33.93
CA ALA A 55 -28.50 2.33 35.34
C ALA A 55 -30.00 2.14 35.61
N LEU A 56 -30.86 2.41 34.62
CA LEU A 56 -32.32 2.32 34.72
C LEU A 56 -32.88 1.06 34.03
N ILE A 57 -32.00 0.22 33.45
CA ILE A 57 -32.33 -1.16 33.08
C ILE A 57 -32.89 -1.90 34.32
N ASP A 58 -33.81 -2.85 34.10
CA ASP A 58 -34.55 -3.57 35.15
C ASP A 58 -35.36 -2.65 36.08
N GLN A 59 -36.00 -1.62 35.51
CA GLN A 59 -36.81 -0.62 36.23
C GLN A 59 -36.02 0.22 37.25
N GLY A 60 -34.69 0.26 37.14
CA GLY A 60 -33.81 0.91 38.09
C GLY A 60 -33.83 0.22 39.46
N GLN A 61 -33.86 -1.12 39.48
CA GLN A 61 -33.84 -1.95 40.69
C GLN A 61 -32.60 -1.71 41.58
N TYR A 62 -31.52 -1.17 40.99
CA TYR A 62 -30.23 -0.96 41.65
C TYR A 62 -29.80 0.52 41.72
N VAL A 63 -30.65 1.46 41.29
CA VAL A 63 -30.35 2.90 41.36
C VAL A 63 -31.60 3.66 41.79
N PHE A 64 -31.43 4.55 42.77
CA PHE A 64 -32.51 5.36 43.31
C PHE A 64 -32.81 6.61 42.48
N ALA A 65 -31.78 7.28 41.96
CA ALA A 65 -31.95 8.56 41.27
C ALA A 65 -33.02 8.46 40.17
N ARG A 66 -33.97 9.41 40.15
CA ARG A 66 -35.03 9.50 39.13
C ARG A 66 -34.99 10.84 38.38
N THR A 67 -34.30 11.82 38.95
CA THR A 67 -34.07 13.14 38.36
C THR A 67 -32.59 13.48 38.27
N HIS A 68 -32.24 14.39 37.36
CA HIS A 68 -30.86 14.90 37.29
C HIS A 68 -30.45 15.68 38.55
N ASP A 69 -31.43 16.29 39.24
CA ASP A 69 -31.21 16.99 40.51
C ASP A 69 -30.73 16.03 41.62
N ASP A 70 -31.23 14.78 41.65
CA ASP A 70 -30.76 13.76 42.58
C ASP A 70 -29.27 13.46 42.41
N ILE A 71 -28.81 13.40 41.14
CA ILE A 71 -27.40 13.16 40.81
C ILE A 71 -26.55 14.37 41.18
N ILE A 72 -27.01 15.58 40.86
CA ILE A 72 -26.32 16.83 41.20
C ILE A 72 -26.11 16.94 42.72
N ASP A 73 -27.11 16.59 43.52
CA ASP A 73 -27.01 16.62 44.99
C ASP A 73 -25.97 15.66 45.56
N ILE A 74 -25.77 14.50 44.93
CA ILE A 74 -24.73 13.55 45.32
C ILE A 74 -23.37 14.05 44.87
N VAL A 75 -23.27 14.59 43.65
CA VAL A 75 -22.02 15.17 43.12
C VAL A 75 -21.51 16.31 43.98
N ARG A 76 -22.38 17.19 44.48
CA ARG A 76 -21.99 18.26 45.43
C ARG A 76 -21.35 17.71 46.72
N GLN A 77 -21.82 16.56 47.22
CA GLN A 77 -21.23 15.93 48.39
C GLN A 77 -19.90 15.24 48.06
N LEU A 78 -19.76 14.69 46.85
CA LEU A 78 -18.50 14.13 46.35
C LEU A 78 -17.42 15.22 46.19
N GLU A 79 -17.80 16.42 45.74
CA GLU A 79 -16.90 17.57 45.63
C GLU A 79 -16.40 18.08 46.98
N GLN A 80 -17.19 17.93 48.05
CA GLN A 80 -16.78 18.23 49.44
C GLN A 80 -15.89 17.14 50.06
N SER A 81 -15.38 16.21 49.26
CA SER A 81 -14.54 15.07 49.69
C SER A 81 -15.19 14.21 50.78
N SER A 82 -16.53 14.13 50.78
CA SER A 82 -17.26 13.34 51.79
C SER A 82 -16.91 11.85 51.68
N PRO A 83 -16.58 11.16 52.79
CA PRO A 83 -16.34 9.73 52.78
C PRO A 83 -17.58 8.95 52.35
N ARG A 84 -17.39 7.82 51.66
CA ARG A 84 -18.49 6.98 51.15
C ARG A 84 -19.52 6.61 52.23
N MET A 85 -19.07 6.38 53.46
CA MET A 85 -19.95 6.04 54.59
C MET A 85 -20.93 7.18 54.93
N VAL A 86 -20.48 8.43 54.83
CA VAL A 86 -21.33 9.62 55.07
C VAL A 86 -22.36 9.74 53.97
N LEU A 87 -21.97 9.52 52.71
CA LEU A 87 -22.90 9.50 51.57
C LEU A 87 -23.98 8.44 51.72
N ARG A 88 -23.59 7.21 52.13
CA ARG A 88 -24.53 6.13 52.43
C ARG A 88 -25.52 6.53 53.52
N GLN A 89 -25.05 7.12 54.61
CA GLN A 89 -25.91 7.55 55.72
C GLN A 89 -26.86 8.68 55.31
N ASN A 90 -26.37 9.67 54.55
CA ASN A 90 -27.18 10.77 54.04
C ASN A 90 -28.27 10.27 53.10
N LEU A 91 -27.94 9.37 52.17
CA LEU A 91 -28.92 8.76 51.27
C LEU A 91 -29.93 7.92 52.06
N ARG A 92 -29.51 7.07 53.01
CA ARG A 92 -30.43 6.31 53.88
C ARG A 92 -31.40 7.23 54.65
N SER A 93 -30.96 8.41 55.07
CA SER A 93 -31.81 9.36 55.80
C SER A 93 -32.84 10.07 54.92
N ARG A 94 -32.48 10.37 53.66
CA ARG A 94 -33.40 10.95 52.66
C ARG A 94 -34.38 9.92 52.10
N LEU A 95 -33.99 8.65 52.16
CA LEU A 95 -34.73 7.54 51.63
C LEU A 95 -35.63 6.95 52.71
N ALA A 96 -36.95 7.08 52.55
CA ALA A 96 -37.91 6.23 53.25
C ALA A 96 -37.88 4.77 52.71
N LEU A 97 -36.69 4.22 52.42
CA LEU A 97 -36.47 2.89 51.85
C LEU A 97 -36.41 1.76 52.90
N ARG A 98 -36.62 2.09 54.19
CA ARG A 98 -36.53 1.12 55.29
C ARG A 98 -37.32 -0.15 54.96
N GLY A 99 -36.62 -1.28 54.87
CA GLY A 99 -37.22 -2.61 54.74
C GLY A 99 -37.19 -3.23 53.34
N ARG A 100 -36.52 -2.64 52.35
CA ARG A 100 -36.24 -3.35 51.08
C ARG A 100 -35.02 -4.27 51.22
N PRO A 101 -35.04 -5.50 50.68
CA PRO A 101 -33.92 -6.44 50.80
C PRO A 101 -32.64 -5.96 50.10
N ASN A 102 -32.75 -5.08 49.10
CA ASN A 102 -31.64 -4.59 48.28
C ASN A 102 -31.28 -3.11 48.57
N GLU A 103 -31.58 -2.61 49.78
CA GLU A 103 -31.39 -1.19 50.15
C GLU A 103 -29.94 -0.71 49.90
N ASP A 104 -28.96 -1.48 50.35
CA ASP A 104 -27.54 -1.15 50.22
C ASP A 104 -27.08 -1.12 48.77
N ASP A 105 -27.58 -2.04 47.95
CA ASP A 105 -27.25 -2.12 46.53
C ASP A 105 -27.79 -0.92 45.75
N ILE A 106 -28.99 -0.45 46.10
CA ILE A 106 -29.60 0.73 45.49
C ILE A 106 -28.80 1.99 45.83
N ILE A 107 -28.39 2.14 47.09
CA ILE A 107 -27.60 3.27 47.54
C ILE A 107 -26.24 3.27 46.86
N ASP A 108 -25.57 2.12 46.85
CA ASP A 108 -24.26 1.97 46.22
C ASP A 108 -24.32 2.21 44.72
N GLY A 109 -25.31 1.65 44.02
CA GLY A 109 -25.48 1.89 42.60
C GLY A 109 -25.74 3.38 42.26
N THR A 110 -26.41 4.11 43.14
CA THR A 110 -26.66 5.56 42.96
C THR A 110 -25.39 6.39 43.18
N ILE A 111 -24.61 6.06 44.21
CA ILE A 111 -23.30 6.68 44.46
C ILE A 111 -22.35 6.38 43.30
N ASP A 112 -22.29 5.12 42.87
CA ASP A 112 -21.41 4.66 41.79
C ASP A 112 -21.78 5.33 40.46
N LEU A 113 -23.08 5.41 40.12
CA LEU A 113 -23.54 6.16 38.93
C LEU A 113 -23.12 7.62 39.00
N SER A 114 -23.33 8.29 40.13
CA SER A 114 -22.98 9.71 40.29
C SER A 114 -21.46 9.93 40.16
N ALA A 115 -20.65 9.05 40.76
CA ALA A 115 -19.21 9.07 40.62
C ALA A 115 -18.74 8.82 39.18
N ARG A 116 -19.35 7.87 38.45
CA ARG A 116 -19.06 7.60 37.03
C ARG A 116 -19.35 8.82 36.15
N LEU A 117 -20.54 9.40 36.29
CA LEU A 117 -20.97 10.57 35.51
C LEU A 117 -20.11 11.81 35.77
N TYR A 118 -19.59 11.94 37.00
CA TYR A 118 -18.77 13.07 37.42
C TYR A 118 -17.29 12.94 37.05
N ALA A 119 -16.69 11.77 37.26
CA ALA A 119 -15.26 11.55 37.03
C ALA A 119 -14.95 10.99 35.63
N MET A 120 -15.95 10.48 34.90
CA MET A 120 -15.78 9.70 33.66
C MET A 120 -14.82 8.51 33.84
N VAL A 121 -14.81 7.93 35.04
CA VAL A 121 -14.08 6.70 35.38
C VAL A 121 -15.08 5.62 35.71
N ASN A 122 -14.90 4.41 35.19
CA ASN A 122 -15.81 3.29 35.45
C ASN A 122 -15.65 2.75 36.88
N ILE A 123 -16.45 3.30 37.80
CA ILE A 123 -16.52 2.91 39.22
C ILE A 123 -17.77 2.06 39.46
N ALA A 124 -17.61 0.91 40.12
CA ALA A 124 -18.74 0.14 40.66
C ALA A 124 -18.28 -0.88 41.70
N ILE A 125 -19.06 -1.04 42.79
CA ILE A 125 -18.82 -2.08 43.82
C ILE A 125 -19.26 -3.47 43.35
N LYS A 126 -20.49 -3.59 42.83
CA LYS A 126 -21.08 -4.85 42.34
C LYS A 126 -21.27 -4.79 40.84
N ASN A 127 -21.00 -5.91 40.17
CA ASN A 127 -20.96 -5.98 38.71
C ASN A 127 -22.09 -6.87 38.17
N PRO A 128 -22.99 -6.35 37.30
CA PRO A 128 -23.90 -7.22 36.56
C PRO A 128 -23.36 -7.69 35.21
N VAL A 129 -22.25 -7.15 34.65
CA VAL A 129 -21.84 -7.46 33.26
C VAL A 129 -20.32 -7.54 33.08
N ILE A 130 -19.88 -8.55 32.32
CA ILE A 130 -18.50 -8.72 31.83
C ILE A 130 -18.17 -7.56 30.88
N SER A 131 -17.77 -6.40 31.41
CA SER A 131 -17.23 -5.29 30.62
C SER A 131 -15.73 -5.50 30.38
N ARG A 132 -15.25 -5.26 29.16
CA ARG A 132 -13.80 -5.25 28.85
C ARG A 132 -13.08 -4.00 29.37
N GLN A 133 -13.82 -3.01 29.88
CA GLN A 133 -13.26 -1.77 30.44
C GLN A 133 -12.70 -1.99 31.85
N THR A 134 -11.67 -1.23 32.22
CA THR A 134 -11.13 -1.27 33.59
C THR A 134 -12.20 -0.76 34.56
N GLN A 135 -12.59 -1.60 35.52
CA GLN A 135 -13.53 -1.24 36.58
C GLN A 135 -12.76 -0.99 37.88
N LEU A 136 -13.00 0.16 38.50
CA LEU A 136 -12.41 0.52 39.78
C LEU A 136 -13.40 0.25 40.93
N ARG A 137 -12.93 -0.41 41.99
CA ARG A 137 -13.73 -0.73 43.18
C ARG A 137 -13.45 0.28 44.29
N TRP A 138 -14.38 1.20 44.51
CA TRP A 138 -14.32 2.21 45.56
C TRP A 138 -15.20 1.82 46.76
N GLU A 139 -14.61 1.16 47.76
CA GLU A 139 -15.34 0.60 48.90
C GLU A 139 -15.39 1.52 50.13
N SER A 140 -14.35 2.34 50.34
CA SER A 140 -14.18 3.19 51.51
C SER A 140 -13.41 4.48 51.19
N GLY A 141 -13.35 5.43 52.13
CA GLY A 141 -12.68 6.71 51.95
C GLY A 141 -13.47 7.73 51.10
N SER A 142 -12.85 8.85 50.78
CA SER A 142 -13.41 9.83 49.84
C SER A 142 -13.14 9.39 48.39
N LEU A 143 -13.95 9.86 47.44
CA LEU A 143 -13.72 9.58 46.01
C LEU A 143 -12.41 10.21 45.52
N GLN A 144 -12.08 11.38 46.06
CA GLN A 144 -10.87 12.11 45.73
C GLN A 144 -9.63 11.30 46.09
N ASP A 145 -9.50 10.87 47.34
CA ASP A 145 -8.31 10.13 47.80
C ASP A 145 -8.13 8.85 46.97
N PHE A 146 -9.23 8.12 46.73
CA PHE A 146 -9.23 6.91 45.92
C PHE A 146 -8.70 7.12 44.48
N LEU A 147 -9.15 8.19 43.81
CA LEU A 147 -8.69 8.48 42.44
C LEU A 147 -7.28 9.06 42.41
N HIS A 148 -6.89 9.84 43.43
CA HIS A 148 -5.52 10.31 43.56
C HIS A 148 -4.55 9.16 43.77
N ASP A 149 -4.88 8.20 44.64
CA ASP A 149 -4.08 6.99 44.87
C ASP A 149 -3.96 6.15 43.59
N TYR A 150 -5.05 5.95 42.86
CA TYR A 150 -5.05 5.15 41.63
C TYR A 150 -4.22 5.78 40.49
N PHE A 151 -4.34 7.08 40.25
CA PHE A 151 -3.65 7.72 39.14
C PHE A 151 -2.21 8.14 39.50
N SER A 152 -1.89 8.35 40.77
CA SER A 152 -0.56 8.84 41.19
C SER A 152 0.43 7.73 41.51
N GLU A 153 0.19 6.51 41.05
CA GLU A 153 1.17 5.42 41.13
C GLU A 153 2.48 5.85 40.41
N PRO A 154 3.65 5.68 41.05
CA PRO A 154 4.91 6.09 40.46
C PRO A 154 5.22 5.23 39.22
N PRO A 155 5.81 5.83 38.17
CA PRO A 155 6.18 5.10 36.96
C PRO A 155 7.18 3.98 37.28
N GLN A 156 6.92 2.78 36.78
CA GLN A 156 7.74 1.60 37.02
C GLN A 156 8.72 1.32 35.88
N LEU A 157 8.40 1.76 34.66
CA LEU A 157 9.23 1.55 33.48
C LEU A 157 10.22 2.70 33.30
N GLY A 158 11.43 2.39 32.82
CA GLY A 158 12.42 3.42 32.46
C GLY A 158 12.08 4.12 31.14
N GLY A 159 12.32 5.44 31.06
CA GLY A 159 12.05 6.22 29.85
C GLY A 159 12.59 7.66 29.83
N GLU A 160 13.44 8.03 30.79
CA GLU A 160 13.76 9.43 31.09
C GLU A 160 14.42 10.20 29.94
N SER A 161 15.19 9.52 29.08
CA SER A 161 15.88 10.13 27.93
C SER A 161 15.18 9.94 26.57
N ILE A 162 14.04 9.25 26.54
CA ILE A 162 13.38 8.89 25.28
C ILE A 162 12.45 10.02 24.83
N ARG A 163 12.63 10.47 23.58
CA ARG A 163 11.80 11.50 22.94
C ARG A 163 10.83 10.86 21.94
N LEU A 164 9.58 11.29 21.99
CA LEU A 164 8.55 10.89 21.03
C LEU A 164 8.67 11.74 19.77
N GLU A 165 9.00 11.10 18.66
CA GLU A 165 9.19 11.78 17.38
C GLU A 165 7.87 12.38 16.83
N ARG A 166 7.99 13.27 15.83
CA ARG A 166 6.82 13.89 15.18
C ARG A 166 5.90 12.88 14.49
N MET A 167 6.45 11.74 14.08
CA MET A 167 5.69 10.66 13.46
C MET A 167 4.95 9.75 14.44
N PHE A 168 5.11 9.93 15.75
CA PHE A 168 4.36 9.18 16.76
C PHE A 168 2.93 9.74 16.88
N THR A 169 2.08 9.42 15.89
CA THR A 169 0.68 9.85 15.79
C THR A 169 -0.24 8.62 15.73
N ALA A 170 -1.52 8.77 16.09
CA ALA A 170 -2.49 7.67 16.04
C ALA A 170 -2.58 7.01 14.65
N MET A 171 -2.55 7.83 13.59
CA MET A 171 -2.52 7.33 12.21
C MET A 171 -1.30 6.42 11.94
N ASN A 172 -0.12 6.80 12.41
CA ASN A 172 1.10 6.05 12.18
C ASN A 172 1.23 4.84 13.10
N LEU A 173 0.69 4.90 14.32
CA LEU A 173 0.56 3.72 15.19
C LEU A 173 -0.21 2.61 14.45
N GLU A 174 -1.31 2.95 13.77
CA GLU A 174 -2.06 1.98 12.98
C GLU A 174 -1.35 1.60 11.66
N ARG A 175 -0.92 2.60 10.88
CA ARG A 175 -0.35 2.36 9.54
C ARG A 175 1.04 1.76 9.52
N ILE A 176 1.84 1.98 10.55
CA ILE A 176 3.24 1.52 10.62
C ILE A 176 3.33 0.32 11.57
N ALA A 177 2.75 0.45 12.77
CA ALA A 177 2.88 -0.59 13.80
C ALA A 177 1.72 -1.61 13.83
N GLY A 178 0.64 -1.35 13.09
CA GLY A 178 -0.57 -2.19 13.12
C GLY A 178 -1.33 -2.11 14.44
N ILE A 179 -1.10 -1.07 15.24
CA ILE A 179 -1.78 -0.86 16.53
C ILE A 179 -3.11 -0.18 16.24
N GLN A 180 -4.22 -0.87 16.47
CA GLN A 180 -5.55 -0.37 16.18
C GLN A 180 -6.04 0.60 17.24
N PHE A 181 -6.68 1.68 16.79
CA PHE A 181 -7.26 2.69 17.66
C PHE A 181 -8.70 2.35 18.04
N LYS A 182 -9.03 2.43 19.34
CA LYS A 182 -10.41 2.33 19.84
C LYS A 182 -10.75 3.50 20.79
N PRO A 183 -11.81 4.29 20.53
CA PRO A 183 -12.23 5.33 21.46
C PRO A 183 -12.80 4.72 22.75
N THR A 184 -12.52 5.36 23.89
CA THR A 184 -13.10 4.99 25.19
C THR A 184 -13.71 6.20 25.89
N ASP A 185 -14.82 5.97 26.59
CA ASP A 185 -15.47 6.94 27.49
C ASP A 185 -14.92 6.84 28.92
N ASN A 186 -14.06 5.86 29.22
CA ASN A 186 -13.47 5.63 30.52
C ASN A 186 -12.04 6.21 30.57
N LEU A 187 -11.83 7.23 31.38
CA LEU A 187 -10.51 7.87 31.54
C LEU A 187 -9.46 6.87 32.04
N GLY A 188 -9.84 5.92 32.89
CA GLY A 188 -8.95 4.88 33.40
C GLY A 188 -8.37 3.95 32.32
N ASP A 189 -8.99 3.88 31.14
CA ASP A 189 -8.51 3.08 30.00
C ASP A 189 -7.65 3.88 29.01
N HIS A 190 -7.39 5.18 29.23
CA HIS A 190 -6.60 5.98 28.29
C HIS A 190 -5.19 5.40 28.06
N LEU A 191 -4.83 5.15 26.80
CA LEU A 191 -3.59 4.50 26.35
C LEU A 191 -3.41 3.05 26.81
N ARG A 192 -4.47 2.40 27.31
CA ARG A 192 -4.40 0.97 27.69
C ARG A 192 -4.42 0.09 26.45
N MET A 193 -3.50 -0.86 26.37
CA MET A 193 -3.58 -1.97 25.42
C MET A 193 -4.66 -2.94 25.91
N ILE A 194 -5.82 -2.97 25.23
CA ILE A 194 -6.96 -3.84 25.60
C ILE A 194 -6.66 -5.29 25.21
N ASP A 195 -6.00 -5.48 24.09
CA ASP A 195 -5.74 -6.78 23.48
C ASP A 195 -4.32 -6.76 22.88
N GLU A 196 -3.43 -7.60 23.40
CA GLU A 196 -2.04 -7.69 22.94
C GLU A 196 -1.92 -8.44 21.61
N GLU A 197 -2.81 -9.40 21.34
CA GLU A 197 -2.82 -10.20 20.11
C GLU A 197 -3.34 -9.36 18.94
N GLU A 198 -4.47 -8.68 19.16
CA GLU A 198 -5.10 -7.79 18.17
C GLU A 198 -4.50 -6.37 18.16
N LYS A 199 -3.56 -6.10 19.07
CA LYS A 199 -2.86 -4.80 19.24
C LYS A 199 -3.82 -3.60 19.31
N ILE A 200 -4.84 -3.67 20.16
CA ILE A 200 -5.85 -2.61 20.26
C ILE A 200 -5.51 -1.67 21.42
N VAL A 201 -5.34 -0.37 21.13
CA VAL A 201 -5.16 0.68 22.15
C VAL A 201 -6.45 1.47 22.36
N ALA A 202 -6.84 1.63 23.63
CA ALA A 202 -7.95 2.47 24.05
C ALA A 202 -7.51 3.93 24.20
N ILE A 203 -8.27 4.88 23.67
CA ILE A 203 -7.94 6.31 23.79
C ILE A 203 -9.18 7.10 24.21
N PHE A 204 -9.06 7.74 25.37
CA PHE A 204 -10.07 8.67 25.88
C PHE A 204 -10.23 9.89 24.95
N HIS A 205 -11.46 10.26 24.58
CA HIS A 205 -11.67 11.31 23.57
C HIS A 205 -12.48 12.53 24.03
N CYS A 206 -13.08 12.52 25.23
CA CYS A 206 -13.95 13.60 25.68
C CYS A 206 -13.15 14.86 26.10
N VAL A 207 -12.73 15.66 25.11
CA VAL A 207 -11.96 16.91 25.31
C VAL A 207 -12.72 17.99 26.13
N PRO A 208 -14.04 18.21 25.93
CA PRO A 208 -14.80 19.19 26.71
C PRO A 208 -14.71 18.95 28.22
N PHE A 209 -14.86 17.68 28.63
CA PHE A 209 -14.71 17.27 30.02
C PHE A 209 -13.32 17.64 30.56
N LEU A 210 -12.24 17.30 29.85
CA LEU A 210 -10.88 17.59 30.31
C LEU A 210 -10.59 19.09 30.46
N ARG A 211 -11.14 19.92 29.58
CA ARG A 211 -10.96 21.38 29.62
C ARG A 211 -11.70 22.02 30.78
N GLN A 212 -12.90 21.54 31.05
CA GLN A 212 -13.81 22.14 32.02
C GLN A 212 -13.66 21.57 33.42
N GLN A 213 -13.09 20.37 33.57
CA GLN A 213 -12.88 19.71 34.84
C GLN A 213 -11.95 20.56 35.73
N GLN A 214 -12.54 21.32 36.66
CA GLN A 214 -11.86 22.14 37.66
C GLN A 214 -11.92 21.53 39.06
N SER A 215 -12.59 20.38 39.21
CA SER A 215 -12.71 19.68 40.48
C SER A 215 -11.37 19.15 41.00
N ASN A 216 -11.22 19.13 42.32
CA ASN A 216 -10.10 18.50 43.02
C ASN A 216 -10.19 16.97 43.08
N VAL A 217 -11.31 16.39 42.64
CA VAL A 217 -11.55 14.93 42.68
C VAL A 217 -10.57 14.15 41.80
N LEU A 218 -10.11 14.73 40.69
CA LEU A 218 -9.00 14.17 39.90
C LEU A 218 -7.71 14.93 40.19
N PRO A 219 -6.53 14.28 40.08
CA PRO A 219 -5.26 14.98 40.20
C PRO A 219 -5.14 16.16 39.22
N ILE A 220 -4.75 17.33 39.71
CA ILE A 220 -4.75 18.60 38.95
C ILE A 220 -3.99 18.48 37.62
N ARG A 221 -2.86 17.75 37.61
CA ARG A 221 -2.01 17.59 36.42
C ARG A 221 -2.45 16.47 35.47
N LEU A 222 -3.37 15.59 35.89
CA LEU A 222 -3.84 14.46 35.08
C LEU A 222 -4.56 14.94 33.82
N LYS A 223 -5.43 15.94 33.95
CA LYS A 223 -6.17 16.49 32.81
C LYS A 223 -5.25 17.14 31.78
N GLU A 224 -4.27 17.91 32.24
CA GLU A 224 -3.30 18.61 31.38
C GLU A 224 -2.43 17.61 30.65
N GLU A 225 -2.00 16.56 31.33
CA GLU A 225 -1.23 15.48 30.72
C GLU A 225 -2.06 14.70 29.70
N THR A 226 -3.33 14.41 29.99
CA THR A 226 -4.24 13.74 29.05
C THR A 226 -4.51 14.61 27.82
N LEU A 227 -4.64 15.94 27.96
CA LEU A 227 -4.74 16.83 26.79
C LEU A 227 -3.45 16.84 25.97
N ARG A 228 -2.28 16.76 26.63
CA ARG A 228 -0.99 16.63 25.95
C ARG A 228 -0.86 15.30 25.21
N THR A 229 -1.25 14.16 25.79
CA THR A 229 -1.23 12.86 25.08
C THR A 229 -2.17 12.85 23.87
N LEU A 230 -3.33 13.51 23.96
CA LEU A 230 -4.20 13.68 22.80
C LEU A 230 -3.57 14.56 21.72
N SER A 231 -2.89 15.63 22.10
CA SER A 231 -2.15 16.50 21.17
C SER A 231 -0.95 15.81 20.52
N LEU A 232 -0.38 14.81 21.20
CA LEU A 232 0.69 13.97 20.68
C LEU A 232 0.15 13.05 19.56
N LEU A 233 -0.98 12.39 19.83
CA LEU A 233 -1.58 11.40 18.94
C LEU A 233 -2.40 12.01 17.80
N PHE A 234 -3.04 13.14 18.05
CA PHE A 234 -3.88 13.89 17.11
C PHE A 234 -3.40 15.34 17.00
N PRO A 235 -2.24 15.61 16.37
CA PRO A 235 -1.71 16.96 16.30
C PRO A 235 -2.67 17.90 15.54
N PRO A 236 -2.91 19.13 16.04
CA PRO A 236 -3.92 20.05 15.48
C PRO A 236 -3.61 20.46 14.03
N HIS A 237 -2.32 20.53 13.67
CA HIS A 237 -1.86 20.94 12.34
C HIS A 237 -1.64 19.77 11.36
N ASP A 238 -1.87 18.52 11.78
CA ASP A 238 -1.67 17.35 10.93
C ASP A 238 -2.93 17.01 10.13
N LEU A 239 -3.01 17.57 8.92
CA LEU A 239 -4.09 17.33 7.98
C LEU A 239 -4.20 15.86 7.54
N GLN A 240 -3.11 15.08 7.61
CA GLN A 240 -3.13 13.66 7.22
C GLN A 240 -3.83 12.83 8.28
N THR A 241 -3.45 13.00 9.55
CA THR A 241 -4.13 12.35 10.67
C THR A 241 -5.61 12.72 10.70
N ARG A 242 -5.97 13.98 10.44
CA ARG A 242 -7.38 14.41 10.37
C ARG A 242 -8.17 13.75 9.24
N LYS A 243 -7.60 13.67 8.03
CA LYS A 243 -8.24 12.99 6.88
C LYS A 243 -8.35 11.48 7.11
N TRP A 244 -7.33 10.86 7.70
CA TRP A 244 -7.38 9.43 8.07
C TRP A 244 -8.51 9.19 9.09
N LEU A 245 -8.57 9.98 10.15
CA LEU A 245 -9.60 9.84 11.18
C LEU A 245 -11.01 10.01 10.60
N SER A 246 -11.22 10.95 9.68
CA SER A 246 -12.54 11.15 9.03
C SER A 246 -13.05 9.94 8.24
N LYS A 247 -12.16 9.01 7.86
CA LYS A 247 -12.49 7.77 7.14
C LYS A 247 -12.48 6.54 8.05
N HIS A 248 -12.10 6.68 9.31
CA HIS A 248 -11.96 5.57 10.24
C HIS A 248 -13.36 5.07 10.68
N PRO A 249 -13.57 3.76 10.89
CA PRO A 249 -14.88 3.22 11.31
C PRO A 249 -15.43 3.85 12.59
N GLU A 250 -14.53 4.18 13.51
CA GLU A 250 -14.86 4.77 14.82
C GLU A 250 -14.99 6.31 14.80
N ALA A 251 -14.89 6.96 13.64
CA ALA A 251 -14.95 8.42 13.51
C ALA A 251 -16.25 9.04 14.06
N SER A 252 -17.36 8.32 13.98
CA SER A 252 -18.68 8.77 14.43
C SER A 252 -18.80 8.86 15.95
N LYS A 253 -17.98 8.11 16.69
CA LYS A 253 -18.00 8.07 18.16
C LYS A 253 -17.04 9.08 18.79
N LEU A 254 -16.14 9.67 17.99
CA LEU A 254 -15.11 10.58 18.46
C LEU A 254 -15.62 12.01 18.69
N ASP A 255 -14.97 12.69 19.62
CA ASP A 255 -15.23 14.10 19.90
C ASP A 255 -14.73 14.99 18.74
N ARG A 256 -15.55 15.95 18.32
CA ARG A 256 -15.23 16.88 17.23
C ARG A 256 -14.08 17.84 17.56
N SER A 257 -13.83 18.05 18.85
CA SER A 257 -12.82 18.96 19.41
C SER A 257 -11.45 18.29 19.60
N LEU A 258 -11.28 17.03 19.19
CA LEU A 258 -10.02 16.28 19.37
C LEU A 258 -8.80 16.97 18.75
N PHE A 259 -8.97 17.62 17.60
CA PHE A 259 -7.92 18.41 16.93
C PHE A 259 -7.82 19.86 17.43
N GLY A 260 -8.61 20.23 18.45
CA GLY A 260 -8.63 21.58 19.00
C GLY A 260 -7.62 21.79 20.13
N CYS A 261 -6.89 20.75 20.56
CA CYS A 261 -5.91 20.82 21.64
C CYS A 261 -4.66 21.63 21.26
N ASP A 262 -3.99 22.19 22.27
CA ASP A 262 -2.81 23.03 22.06
C ASP A 262 -1.64 22.23 21.46
N PRO A 263 -0.92 22.79 20.47
CA PRO A 263 0.18 22.09 19.83
C PRO A 263 1.33 21.86 20.82
N LEU A 264 1.76 20.61 20.94
CA LEU A 264 2.95 20.25 21.73
C LEU A 264 4.23 20.77 21.06
N ARG A 265 5.02 21.53 21.83
CA ARG A 265 6.40 21.89 21.43
C ARG A 265 7.27 20.64 21.39
N LEU A 266 8.36 20.74 20.65
CA LEU A 266 9.30 19.62 20.50
C LEU A 266 9.84 19.15 21.86
N ASP A 267 10.14 20.06 22.78
CA ASP A 267 10.72 19.73 24.10
C ASP A 267 9.72 19.08 25.04
N ASP A 268 8.42 19.22 24.78
CA ASP A 268 7.35 18.64 25.60
C ASP A 268 7.00 17.20 25.19
N ARG A 269 7.72 16.65 24.19
CA ARG A 269 7.58 15.27 23.71
C ARG A 269 8.52 14.29 24.40
N GLN A 270 9.15 14.67 25.50
CA GLN A 270 9.96 13.74 26.31
C GLN A 270 9.03 12.86 27.14
N ILE A 271 9.25 11.54 27.13
CA ILE A 271 8.38 10.60 27.86
C ILE A 271 8.39 10.92 29.36
N ALA A 272 9.53 11.34 29.92
CA ALA A 272 9.67 11.75 31.32
C ALA A 272 8.73 12.90 31.76
N LYS A 273 8.18 13.68 30.82
CA LYS A 273 7.21 14.75 31.11
C LYS A 273 5.76 14.28 31.22
N PHE A 274 5.51 13.00 30.97
CA PHE A 274 4.24 12.32 31.18
C PHE A 274 4.39 11.43 32.41
N HIS A 275 3.82 11.85 33.54
CA HIS A 275 3.90 11.15 34.82
C HIS A 275 2.79 10.11 34.99
N PHE A 276 1.54 10.50 34.70
CA PHE A 276 0.36 9.64 34.88
C PHE A 276 0.26 8.56 33.82
N TRP A 277 0.63 8.88 32.57
CA TRP A 277 0.52 7.97 31.44
C TRP A 277 1.88 7.40 31.00
N HIS A 278 2.93 7.60 31.82
CA HIS A 278 4.32 7.24 31.53
C HIS A 278 4.45 5.83 30.95
N ASP A 279 4.10 4.82 31.76
CA ASP A 279 4.36 3.43 31.44
C ASP A 279 3.54 2.96 30.23
N ARG A 280 2.31 3.46 30.09
CA ARG A 280 1.47 3.18 28.91
C ARG A 280 2.06 3.77 27.63
N ILE A 281 2.64 4.98 27.70
CA ILE A 281 3.36 5.59 26.57
C ILE A 281 4.64 4.82 26.27
N VAL A 282 5.39 4.37 27.28
CA VAL A 282 6.58 3.53 27.09
C VAL A 282 6.22 2.24 26.37
N ILE A 283 5.17 1.52 26.81
CA ILE A 283 4.67 0.30 26.17
C ILE A 283 4.29 0.58 24.71
N LEU A 284 3.52 1.64 24.46
CA LEU A 284 3.12 2.02 23.10
C LEU A 284 4.31 2.40 22.23
N LYS A 285 5.31 3.09 22.78
CA LYS A 285 6.54 3.46 22.07
C LYS A 285 7.37 2.23 21.73
N GLN A 286 7.54 1.31 22.67
CA GLN A 286 8.23 0.04 22.44
C GLN A 286 7.51 -0.79 21.38
N ALA A 287 6.18 -0.93 21.48
CA ALA A 287 5.37 -1.63 20.50
C ALA A 287 5.47 -0.98 19.11
N PHE A 288 5.48 0.36 19.04
CA PHE A 288 5.69 1.09 17.80
C PHE A 288 7.08 0.81 17.22
N ASP A 289 8.15 1.01 17.99
CA ASP A 289 9.54 0.86 17.54
C ASP A 289 9.88 -0.57 17.10
N GLN A 290 9.39 -1.58 17.83
CA GLN A 290 9.63 -2.98 17.55
C GLN A 290 8.76 -3.53 16.41
N ALA A 291 7.70 -2.81 16.01
CA ALA A 291 6.84 -3.26 14.94
C ALA A 291 7.59 -3.30 13.60
N ARG A 292 7.63 -4.49 13.01
CA ARG A 292 8.11 -4.71 11.64
C ARG A 292 6.91 -4.76 10.69
N PRO A 293 7.01 -4.17 9.49
CA PRO A 293 5.90 -4.17 8.55
C PRO A 293 5.54 -5.61 8.16
N SER A 294 4.33 -6.04 8.47
CA SER A 294 3.80 -7.36 8.10
C SER A 294 3.12 -7.33 6.73
N THR A 295 2.84 -6.15 6.20
CA THR A 295 2.26 -5.93 4.87
C THR A 295 3.08 -4.95 4.03
N ILE A 296 2.99 -5.07 2.70
CA ILE A 296 3.69 -4.19 1.73
C ILE A 296 3.22 -2.73 1.89
N SER A 297 1.95 -2.51 2.25
CA SER A 297 1.41 -1.19 2.55
C SER A 297 2.08 -0.57 3.77
N GLN A 298 2.21 -1.33 4.88
CA GLN A 298 2.92 -0.86 6.08
C GLN A 298 4.40 -0.56 5.78
N TRP A 299 5.06 -1.42 5.00
CA TRP A 299 6.45 -1.19 4.58
C TRP A 299 6.60 0.12 3.78
N TRP A 300 5.65 0.43 2.91
CA TRP A 300 5.65 1.68 2.12
C TRP A 300 5.43 2.94 2.96
N TYR A 301 4.64 2.85 4.04
CA TYR A 301 4.41 3.97 4.96
C TYR A 301 5.49 4.10 6.05
N ASP A 302 6.31 3.06 6.26
CA ASP A 302 7.38 3.07 7.24
C ASP A 302 8.57 3.94 6.77
N ARG A 303 8.55 5.21 7.17
CA ARG A 303 9.59 6.20 6.88
C ARG A 303 10.59 6.41 8.03
N ARG A 304 10.59 5.53 9.05
CA ARG A 304 11.56 5.62 10.17
C ARG A 304 13.01 5.50 9.70
N ASN A 305 13.23 4.92 8.52
CA ASN A 305 14.54 4.78 7.88
C ASN A 305 14.67 5.68 6.62
N GLY A 306 14.57 7.01 6.79
CA GLY A 306 14.72 7.96 5.70
C GLY A 306 16.17 8.09 5.21
N VAL A 307 16.39 7.95 3.90
CA VAL A 307 17.69 8.14 3.21
C VAL A 307 18.04 9.63 3.13
N GLN A 308 19.20 10.03 3.63
CA GLN A 308 19.77 11.37 3.43
C GLN A 308 21.23 11.27 2.96
N CYS A 309 21.50 11.78 1.75
CA CYS A 309 22.84 11.97 1.20
C CYS A 309 23.56 13.11 1.94
N PRO A 310 24.87 12.98 2.24
CA PRO A 310 25.60 14.06 2.89
C PRO A 310 26.30 14.96 1.85
N GLU A 311 26.11 16.27 1.99
CA GLU A 311 27.09 17.27 1.54
C GLU A 311 27.91 17.78 2.74
N THR A 312 29.22 17.74 2.53
CA THR A 312 30.35 18.53 3.08
C THR A 312 30.44 18.86 4.58
N GLU A 313 31.38 18.14 5.21
CA GLU A 313 32.50 18.57 6.07
C GLU A 313 32.34 19.45 7.34
N SER A 314 32.99 18.91 8.38
CA SER A 314 33.63 19.56 9.54
C SER A 314 32.77 20.10 10.70
N ALA A 315 32.67 19.29 11.78
CA ALA A 315 32.68 19.77 13.18
C ALA A 315 32.67 18.61 14.20
N SER A 316 33.64 18.67 15.13
CA SER A 316 33.71 18.13 16.51
C SER A 316 33.17 16.71 16.81
N GLU A 317 34.06 15.86 17.34
CA GLU A 317 33.92 14.40 17.43
C GLU A 317 33.16 13.88 18.67
N ASN A 318 32.70 14.73 19.61
CA ASN A 318 32.21 14.25 20.92
C ASN A 318 30.75 14.56 21.30
N THR A 319 29.89 14.94 20.35
CA THR A 319 28.43 15.11 20.61
C THR A 319 27.59 14.68 19.42
N ARG A 320 27.68 13.40 19.06
CA ARG A 320 26.91 12.81 17.94
C ARG A 320 26.02 11.67 18.47
N PRO A 321 24.70 11.65 18.18
CA PRO A 321 23.79 10.56 18.59
C PRO A 321 24.30 9.18 18.13
N ALA A 322 24.00 8.11 18.88
CA ALA A 322 24.53 6.75 18.66
C ALA A 322 24.28 6.17 17.25
N VAL A 323 23.33 6.72 16.47
CA VAL A 323 23.15 6.41 15.03
C VAL A 323 24.34 6.84 14.17
N LEU A 324 25.09 7.87 14.59
CA LEU A 324 26.34 8.29 13.95
C LEU A 324 27.55 7.44 14.41
N GLN A 325 27.38 6.56 15.40
CA GLN A 325 28.40 5.59 15.83
C GLN A 325 28.35 4.29 15.02
N TYR A 326 27.20 3.94 14.41
CA TYR A 326 27.11 2.87 13.41
C TYR A 326 27.57 3.38 12.04
N ARG A 327 28.84 3.75 11.96
CA ARG A 327 29.51 3.75 10.66
C ARG A 327 29.67 2.29 10.28
N LEU A 328 29.02 1.89 9.19
CA LEU A 328 29.40 0.67 8.46
C LEU A 328 30.93 0.69 8.37
N SER A 329 31.56 -0.34 8.93
CA SER A 329 33.01 -0.43 8.86
C SER A 329 33.42 -0.52 7.39
N ALA A 330 34.70 -0.25 7.08
CA ALA A 330 35.20 -0.50 5.74
C ALA A 330 34.91 -1.94 5.27
N TYR A 331 34.84 -2.88 6.23
CA TYR A 331 34.43 -4.26 5.99
C TYR A 331 32.95 -4.39 5.62
N ASP A 332 32.04 -3.72 6.33
CA ASP A 332 30.60 -3.78 6.02
C ASP A 332 30.27 -3.11 4.69
N TRP A 333 30.94 -2.00 4.36
CA TRP A 333 30.82 -1.35 3.05
C TRP A 333 31.28 -2.27 1.92
N LYS A 334 32.36 -3.02 2.12
CA LYS A 334 32.83 -4.02 1.16
C LYS A 334 31.78 -5.13 0.94
N VAL A 335 31.11 -5.60 2.00
CA VAL A 335 30.02 -6.57 1.87
C VAL A 335 28.85 -5.98 1.07
N ILE A 336 28.48 -4.72 1.32
CA ILE A 336 27.42 -4.04 0.57
C ILE A 336 27.79 -3.86 -0.89
N GLU A 337 29.04 -3.49 -1.20
CA GLU A 337 29.52 -3.36 -2.57
C GLU A 337 29.37 -4.68 -3.33
N ILE A 338 29.74 -5.80 -2.70
CA ILE A 338 29.55 -7.14 -3.27
C ILE A 338 28.06 -7.43 -3.54
N LEU A 339 27.17 -7.07 -2.61
CA LEU A 339 25.72 -7.22 -2.81
C LEU A 339 25.19 -6.36 -3.96
N VAL A 340 25.66 -5.12 -4.08
CA VAL A 340 25.30 -4.23 -5.19
C VAL A 340 25.76 -4.82 -6.52
N LYS A 341 27.00 -5.31 -6.60
CA LYS A 341 27.53 -5.99 -7.79
C LYS A 341 26.74 -7.25 -8.14
N LEU A 342 26.39 -8.07 -7.13
CA LEU A 342 25.56 -9.27 -7.31
C LEU A 342 24.16 -8.94 -7.87
N LEU A 343 23.56 -7.84 -7.43
CA LEU A 343 22.22 -7.42 -7.84
C LEU A 343 22.20 -6.66 -9.18
N LYS A 344 23.35 -6.20 -9.69
CA LYS A 344 23.41 -5.38 -10.89
C LYS A 344 22.78 -6.05 -12.13
N PRO A 345 23.03 -7.34 -12.42
CA PRO A 345 22.36 -8.02 -13.54
C PRO A 345 20.84 -8.10 -13.38
N PHE A 346 20.33 -8.21 -12.15
CA PHE A 346 18.88 -8.20 -11.89
C PHE A 346 18.25 -6.85 -12.19
N GLU A 347 18.95 -5.75 -11.88
CA GLU A 347 18.52 -4.39 -12.24
C GLU A 347 18.43 -4.24 -13.77
N ILE A 348 19.46 -4.71 -14.49
CA ILE A 348 19.53 -4.66 -15.96
C ILE A 348 18.40 -5.49 -16.57
N ALA A 349 18.25 -6.75 -16.14
CA ALA A 349 17.19 -7.66 -16.56
C ALA A 349 15.79 -7.07 -16.34
N THR A 350 15.56 -6.45 -15.17
CA THR A 350 14.28 -5.83 -14.84
C THR A 350 13.99 -4.65 -15.77
N LYS A 351 14.95 -3.74 -15.98
CA LYS A 351 14.76 -2.61 -16.90
C LYS A 351 14.50 -3.07 -18.33
N GLN A 352 15.18 -4.13 -18.76
CA GLN A 352 15.00 -4.72 -20.08
C GLN A 352 13.59 -5.30 -20.25
N LEU A 353 13.14 -6.15 -19.34
CA LEU A 353 11.82 -6.81 -19.37
C LEU A 353 10.63 -5.88 -19.06
N GLN A 354 10.87 -4.60 -18.72
CA GLN A 354 9.80 -3.63 -18.51
C GLN A 354 9.47 -2.80 -19.76
N GLY A 355 10.07 -3.11 -20.93
CA GLY A 355 9.82 -2.39 -22.19
C GLY A 355 10.51 -1.01 -22.24
N SER A 356 11.68 -0.86 -21.60
CA SER A 356 12.50 0.35 -21.66
C SER A 356 13.74 0.21 -22.56
N GLY A 357 13.81 -0.88 -23.34
CA GLY A 357 14.89 -1.11 -24.30
C GLY A 357 14.90 -0.03 -25.37
N ILE A 358 15.90 0.86 -25.35
CA ILE A 358 16.16 1.82 -26.42
C ILE A 358 16.64 1.00 -27.64
N PRO A 359 15.89 0.98 -28.75
CA PRO A 359 16.35 0.31 -29.97
C PRO A 359 17.70 0.88 -30.38
N GLY A 360 18.72 0.03 -30.49
CA GLY A 360 20.05 0.40 -30.98
C GLY A 360 21.13 0.68 -29.92
N ALA A 361 20.80 0.91 -28.65
CA ALA A 361 21.81 1.08 -27.58
C ALA A 361 22.04 -0.20 -26.75
N ARG A 362 21.02 -1.08 -26.67
CA ARG A 362 21.10 -2.45 -26.14
C ARG A 362 20.31 -3.35 -27.09
N SER A 363 20.77 -4.60 -27.25
CA SER A 363 20.31 -5.56 -28.28
C SER A 363 18.83 -6.02 -28.17
N THR A 364 18.02 -5.42 -27.31
CA THR A 364 16.81 -6.05 -26.75
C THR A 364 15.65 -5.07 -26.61
N CYS A 365 14.47 -5.45 -27.11
CA CYS A 365 13.26 -4.62 -27.12
C CYS A 365 12.32 -4.89 -25.94
N GLY A 366 12.71 -5.76 -24.99
CA GLY A 366 11.89 -6.12 -23.85
C GLY A 366 10.69 -6.98 -24.24
N SER A 367 10.81 -7.75 -25.31
CA SER A 367 9.76 -8.60 -25.85
C SER A 367 9.57 -9.89 -25.03
N PHE A 368 8.40 -10.51 -25.15
CA PHE A 368 7.99 -11.68 -24.37
C PHE A 368 8.93 -12.90 -24.54
N ASP A 369 9.62 -12.98 -25.67
CA ASP A 369 10.57 -14.04 -26.04
C ASP A 369 11.97 -13.87 -25.41
N GLU A 370 12.20 -12.85 -24.58
CA GLU A 370 13.45 -12.62 -23.86
C GLU A 370 13.47 -13.24 -22.46
N TYR A 371 12.32 -13.70 -21.94
CA TYR A 371 12.21 -14.27 -20.60
C TYR A 371 13.14 -15.46 -20.34
N PHE A 372 13.13 -16.47 -21.22
CA PHE A 372 13.98 -17.65 -21.01
C PHE A 372 15.48 -17.31 -21.02
N PRO A 373 16.01 -16.57 -22.02
CA PRO A 373 17.39 -16.12 -22.00
C PRO A 373 17.79 -15.31 -20.75
N VAL A 374 16.92 -14.39 -20.30
CA VAL A 374 17.21 -13.55 -19.13
C VAL A 374 17.29 -14.38 -17.86
N PHE A 375 16.35 -15.32 -17.65
CA PHE A 375 16.38 -16.18 -16.48
C PHE A 375 17.61 -17.10 -16.48
N GLU A 376 17.99 -17.66 -17.63
CA GLU A 376 19.18 -18.50 -17.77
C GLU A 376 20.46 -17.71 -17.46
N ILE A 377 20.60 -16.48 -17.97
CA ILE A 377 21.74 -15.60 -17.64
C ILE A 377 21.80 -15.30 -16.14
N LEU A 378 20.65 -15.02 -15.50
CA LEU A 378 20.62 -14.73 -14.07
C LEU A 378 20.91 -15.97 -13.20
N LEU A 379 20.51 -17.16 -13.66
CA LEU A 379 20.84 -18.43 -12.99
C LEU A 379 22.34 -18.72 -13.12
N ASP A 380 22.89 -18.64 -14.33
CA ASP A 380 24.33 -18.79 -14.60
C ASP A 380 25.14 -17.79 -13.75
N HIS A 381 24.73 -16.51 -13.67
CA HIS A 381 25.36 -15.48 -12.83
C HIS A 381 25.39 -15.86 -11.35
N LEU A 382 24.29 -16.37 -10.81
CA LEU A 382 24.23 -16.80 -9.41
C LEU A 382 25.07 -18.07 -9.16
N GLU A 383 25.19 -18.96 -10.14
CA GLU A 383 26.07 -20.14 -10.07
C GLU A 383 27.54 -19.74 -10.03
N SER A 384 27.99 -18.89 -10.96
CA SER A 384 29.34 -18.31 -10.93
C SER A 384 29.60 -17.56 -9.61
N ALA A 385 28.62 -16.82 -9.10
CA ALA A 385 28.75 -16.14 -7.81
C ALA A 385 28.89 -17.12 -6.62
N ILE A 386 28.32 -18.33 -6.69
CA ILE A 386 28.53 -19.37 -5.66
C ILE A 386 29.97 -19.91 -5.72
N GLU A 387 30.51 -20.06 -6.93
CA GLU A 387 31.89 -20.51 -7.18
C GLU A 387 32.90 -19.45 -6.71
N GLY A 388 32.58 -18.17 -6.92
CA GLY A 388 33.28 -17.04 -6.34
C GLY A 388 33.65 -15.94 -7.31
N THR A 389 33.10 -15.97 -8.53
CA THR A 389 33.37 -14.99 -9.58
C THR A 389 32.06 -14.41 -10.13
N ILE A 390 32.11 -13.16 -10.57
CA ILE A 390 31.02 -12.51 -11.32
C ILE A 390 31.60 -11.76 -12.51
N LEU A 391 30.76 -11.50 -13.51
CA LEU A 391 31.12 -10.64 -14.64
C LEU A 391 30.71 -9.19 -14.35
N GLU A 392 31.65 -8.26 -14.46
CA GLU A 392 31.43 -6.82 -14.32
C GLU A 392 31.67 -6.12 -15.67
N GLU A 393 30.71 -5.31 -16.11
CA GLU A 393 30.80 -4.56 -17.37
C GLU A 393 31.67 -3.32 -17.14
N VAL A 394 32.86 -3.30 -17.75
CA VAL A 394 33.83 -2.21 -17.68
C VAL A 394 33.89 -1.50 -19.04
N GLU A 395 33.80 -0.17 -19.02
CA GLU A 395 33.96 0.66 -20.22
C GLU A 395 35.44 1.00 -20.39
N ASP A 396 35.98 0.69 -21.56
CA ASP A 396 37.34 1.08 -21.93
C ASP A 396 37.41 2.62 -22.05
N PRO A 397 38.28 3.28 -21.27
CA PRO A 397 38.35 4.74 -21.21
C PRO A 397 38.78 5.39 -22.54
N VAL A 398 39.34 4.62 -23.48
CA VAL A 398 39.84 5.11 -24.77
C VAL A 398 38.86 4.77 -25.91
N SER A 399 38.39 3.52 -25.98
CA SER A 399 37.52 3.08 -27.10
C SER A 399 36.03 3.27 -26.84
N LYS A 400 35.62 3.52 -25.59
CA LYS A 400 34.22 3.49 -25.12
C LYS A 400 33.52 2.16 -25.39
N GLU A 401 34.27 1.11 -25.70
CA GLU A 401 33.74 -0.25 -25.82
C GLU A 401 33.51 -0.82 -24.43
N LYS A 402 32.37 -1.49 -24.25
CA LYS A 402 32.03 -2.17 -23.01
C LYS A 402 32.49 -3.62 -23.09
N ARG A 403 33.20 -4.08 -22.06
CA ARG A 403 33.71 -5.45 -21.98
C ARG A 403 33.40 -6.03 -20.61
N ASP A 404 33.07 -7.31 -20.59
CA ASP A 404 32.80 -8.04 -19.35
C ASP A 404 34.11 -8.60 -18.80
N VAL A 405 34.44 -8.23 -17.55
CA VAL A 405 35.63 -8.70 -16.84
C VAL A 405 35.20 -9.59 -15.69
N GLU A 406 35.88 -10.74 -15.54
CA GLU A 406 35.64 -11.64 -14.42
C GLU A 406 36.30 -11.11 -13.15
N VAL A 407 35.51 -10.93 -12.09
CA VAL A 407 35.93 -10.36 -10.81
C VAL A 407 35.63 -11.34 -9.68
N ALA A 408 36.62 -11.58 -8.82
CA ALA A 408 36.45 -12.41 -7.63
C ALA A 408 35.66 -11.66 -6.54
N ILE A 409 34.54 -12.22 -6.09
CA ILE A 409 33.62 -11.53 -5.17
C ILE A 409 33.84 -11.81 -3.69
N PHE A 410 34.57 -12.89 -3.36
CA PHE A 410 34.82 -13.27 -1.96
C PHE A 410 36.23 -12.90 -1.47
N ASP A 411 36.97 -12.12 -2.25
CA ASP A 411 38.32 -11.73 -1.91
C ASP A 411 38.33 -10.75 -0.73
N GLY A 412 39.21 -11.01 0.24
CA GLY A 412 39.30 -10.29 1.51
C GLY A 412 38.01 -10.25 2.35
N LEU A 413 37.15 -11.27 2.25
CA LEU A 413 36.08 -11.55 3.23
C LEU A 413 36.50 -12.64 4.22
N ASP A 414 36.04 -12.52 5.46
CA ASP A 414 36.21 -13.55 6.48
C ASP A 414 35.39 -14.82 6.14
N ASN A 415 35.84 -15.97 6.66
CA ASN A 415 35.26 -17.27 6.31
C ASN A 415 33.79 -17.41 6.75
N LYS A 416 33.36 -16.75 7.83
CA LYS A 416 31.97 -16.80 8.31
C LYS A 416 31.07 -16.02 7.36
N THR A 417 31.45 -14.80 6.99
CA THR A 417 30.67 -13.97 6.05
C THR A 417 30.63 -14.57 4.65
N ARG A 418 31.74 -15.12 4.16
CA ARG A 418 31.79 -15.86 2.89
C ARG A 418 30.80 -17.02 2.86
N LYS A 419 30.79 -17.86 3.90
CA LYS A 419 29.85 -18.99 4.00
C LYS A 419 28.40 -18.51 4.03
N LEU A 420 28.12 -17.46 4.79
CA LEU A 420 26.78 -16.88 4.91
C LEU A 420 26.28 -16.32 3.56
N LEU A 421 27.11 -15.54 2.85
CA LEU A 421 26.77 -15.02 1.53
C LEU A 421 26.52 -16.16 0.53
N LYS A 422 27.38 -17.20 0.50
CA LYS A 422 27.13 -18.38 -0.35
C LYS A 422 25.78 -19.04 -0.07
N VAL A 423 25.35 -19.11 1.20
CA VAL A 423 24.02 -19.62 1.55
C VAL A 423 22.92 -18.72 1.00
N PHE A 424 23.03 -17.39 1.13
CA PHE A 424 22.04 -16.46 0.60
C PHE A 424 21.95 -16.49 -0.93
N ILE A 425 23.09 -16.57 -1.63
CA ILE A 425 23.12 -16.70 -3.10
C ILE A 425 22.43 -18.01 -3.52
N LYS A 426 22.70 -19.13 -2.84
CA LYS A 426 22.02 -20.41 -3.07
C LYS A 426 20.50 -20.33 -2.85
N LEU A 427 20.05 -19.61 -1.83
CA LEU A 427 18.62 -19.37 -1.59
C LEU A 427 18.00 -18.52 -2.70
N GLY A 428 18.70 -17.48 -3.15
CA GLY A 428 18.33 -16.67 -4.30
C GLY A 428 18.18 -17.50 -5.57
N TRP A 429 19.18 -18.33 -5.88
CA TRP A 429 19.17 -19.25 -7.02
C TRP A 429 17.99 -20.22 -6.93
N LYS A 430 17.77 -20.85 -5.76
CA LYS A 430 16.65 -21.77 -5.55
C LYS A 430 15.29 -21.09 -5.79
N LYS A 431 15.17 -19.83 -5.37
CA LYS A 431 13.95 -19.04 -5.59
C LYS A 431 13.77 -18.70 -7.07
N LEU A 432 14.83 -18.25 -7.75
CA LEU A 432 14.81 -17.93 -9.17
C LEU A 432 14.47 -19.16 -10.02
N HIS A 433 15.12 -20.29 -9.76
CA HIS A 433 14.87 -21.57 -10.42
C HIS A 433 13.43 -22.08 -10.18
N LYS A 434 12.85 -21.84 -8.99
CA LYS A 434 11.43 -22.13 -8.74
C LYS A 434 10.51 -21.32 -9.66
N TYR A 435 10.80 -20.04 -9.90
CA TYR A 435 10.01 -19.22 -10.82
C TYR A 435 10.23 -19.60 -12.28
N TYR A 436 11.46 -19.92 -12.65
CA TYR A 436 11.78 -20.44 -13.97
C TYR A 436 10.95 -21.68 -14.32
N ASN A 437 10.81 -22.62 -13.39
CA ASN A 437 9.98 -23.82 -13.59
C ASN A 437 8.47 -23.55 -13.65
N ARG A 438 8.02 -22.34 -13.34
CA ARG A 438 6.62 -21.91 -13.49
C ARG A 438 6.34 -21.25 -14.84
N LEU A 439 7.36 -21.01 -15.66
CA LEU A 439 7.22 -20.52 -17.04
C LEU A 439 6.75 -21.68 -17.94
N THR A 440 5.52 -22.15 -17.73
CA THR A 440 4.95 -23.33 -18.39
C THR A 440 3.85 -23.00 -19.41
N SER A 441 3.54 -21.72 -19.61
CA SER A 441 2.53 -21.32 -20.59
C SER A 441 3.07 -21.43 -22.01
N ALA A 442 2.25 -21.97 -22.92
CA ALA A 442 2.54 -22.06 -24.35
C ALA A 442 2.79 -20.69 -24.99
N ALA A 443 2.31 -19.59 -24.39
CA ALA A 443 2.56 -18.24 -24.88
C ALA A 443 4.05 -17.86 -24.81
N TYR A 444 4.78 -18.25 -23.75
CA TYR A 444 6.22 -17.96 -23.64
C TYR A 444 7.01 -18.69 -24.71
N VAL A 445 6.65 -19.95 -24.96
CA VAL A 445 7.25 -20.80 -25.99
C VAL A 445 6.90 -20.25 -27.38
N GLY A 446 5.64 -19.91 -27.61
CA GLY A 446 5.14 -19.33 -28.85
C GLY A 446 5.89 -18.05 -29.23
N ALA A 447 6.11 -17.12 -28.30
CA ALA A 447 6.86 -15.91 -28.59
C ALA A 447 8.30 -16.19 -29.05
N VAL A 448 8.98 -17.19 -28.46
CA VAL A 448 10.32 -17.60 -28.90
C VAL A 448 10.29 -18.29 -30.27
N VAL A 449 9.34 -19.20 -30.47
CA VAL A 449 9.20 -19.96 -31.72
C VAL A 449 8.86 -19.05 -32.89
N PHE A 450 7.97 -18.08 -32.69
CA PHE A 450 7.59 -17.09 -33.69
C PHE A 450 8.62 -15.97 -33.88
N ASN A 451 9.70 -15.91 -33.09
CA ASN A 451 10.84 -15.08 -33.46
C ASN A 451 11.69 -15.82 -34.51
N PRO A 452 11.75 -15.33 -35.77
CA PRO A 452 12.42 -16.03 -36.87
C PRO A 452 13.93 -16.16 -36.67
N ALA A 453 14.55 -15.32 -35.82
CA ALA A 453 15.96 -15.40 -35.48
C ALA A 453 16.26 -16.37 -34.31
N LYS A 454 15.23 -16.84 -33.58
CA LYS A 454 15.38 -17.76 -32.43
C LYS A 454 14.83 -19.15 -32.76
N LYS A 455 13.54 -19.25 -33.11
CA LYS A 455 12.79 -20.49 -33.35
C LYS A 455 12.98 -21.54 -32.23
N TRP A 456 12.61 -22.79 -32.49
CA TRP A 456 12.86 -23.93 -31.59
C TRP A 456 14.33 -24.11 -31.21
N ARG A 457 15.25 -23.72 -32.10
CA ARG A 457 16.70 -23.84 -31.92
C ARG A 457 17.20 -23.17 -30.63
N LEU A 458 16.61 -22.04 -30.22
CA LEU A 458 16.99 -21.38 -28.97
C LEU A 458 16.58 -22.22 -27.76
N LEU A 459 15.36 -22.75 -27.76
CA LEU A 459 14.83 -23.57 -26.66
C LEU A 459 15.59 -24.89 -26.55
N ASP A 460 15.89 -25.54 -27.68
CA ASP A 460 16.74 -26.72 -27.73
C ASP A 460 18.11 -26.47 -27.07
N ARG A 461 18.72 -25.30 -27.33
CA ARG A 461 20.00 -24.92 -26.73
C ARG A 461 19.90 -24.64 -25.23
N LEU A 462 18.86 -23.94 -24.79
CA LEU A 462 18.71 -23.56 -23.38
C LEU A 462 18.32 -24.78 -22.53
N TRP A 463 17.33 -25.56 -22.98
CA TRP A 463 16.76 -26.65 -22.17
C TRP A 463 17.55 -27.96 -22.25
N SER A 464 18.41 -28.16 -23.25
CA SER A 464 19.38 -29.27 -23.26
C SER A 464 20.40 -29.17 -22.12
N ARG A 465 20.66 -27.96 -21.59
CA ARG A 465 21.55 -27.74 -20.43
C ARG A 465 20.92 -28.16 -19.11
N VAL A 466 19.58 -28.22 -19.02
CA VAL A 466 18.84 -28.42 -17.77
C VAL A 466 18.53 -29.92 -17.56
N PRO A 467 19.12 -30.61 -16.56
CA PRO A 467 18.96 -32.06 -16.37
C PRO A 467 17.51 -32.52 -16.18
N SER A 468 16.66 -31.71 -15.53
CA SER A 468 15.24 -32.01 -15.31
C SER A 468 14.36 -31.91 -16.56
N ARG A 469 14.87 -31.28 -17.63
CA ARG A 469 14.19 -31.15 -18.93
C ARG A 469 14.94 -31.87 -20.06
N LYS A 470 15.92 -32.72 -19.74
CA LYS A 470 16.62 -33.54 -20.74
C LYS A 470 15.74 -34.62 -21.37
N THR A 471 14.57 -34.89 -20.81
CA THR A 471 13.55 -35.73 -21.45
C THR A 471 12.98 -34.98 -22.65
N GLU A 472 13.15 -35.49 -23.88
CA GLU A 472 12.62 -34.89 -25.11
C GLU A 472 11.09 -34.71 -25.12
N THR A 473 10.39 -35.24 -24.13
CA THR A 473 8.92 -35.17 -23.98
C THR A 473 8.38 -33.74 -23.90
N TRP A 474 9.14 -32.77 -23.38
CA TRP A 474 8.66 -31.38 -23.31
C TRP A 474 8.47 -30.77 -24.70
N ARG A 475 9.29 -31.16 -25.68
CA ARG A 475 9.25 -30.59 -27.03
C ARG A 475 7.93 -30.95 -27.67
N SER A 476 7.59 -32.23 -27.66
CA SER A 476 6.32 -32.74 -28.16
C SER A 476 5.13 -32.13 -27.42
N GLU A 477 5.20 -31.98 -26.10
CA GLU A 477 4.12 -31.37 -25.30
C GLU A 477 3.83 -29.91 -25.69
N TYR A 478 4.87 -29.08 -25.86
CA TYR A 478 4.67 -27.68 -26.25
C TYR A 478 4.35 -27.52 -27.73
N GLU A 479 4.86 -28.42 -28.58
CA GLU A 479 4.51 -28.47 -30.00
C GLU A 479 3.02 -28.81 -30.17
N GLU A 480 2.50 -29.81 -29.45
CA GLU A 480 1.08 -30.16 -29.42
C GLU A 480 0.21 -28.98 -28.94
N LYS A 481 0.61 -28.30 -27.87
CA LYS A 481 -0.10 -27.10 -27.38
C LYS A 481 -0.11 -25.95 -28.39
N LEU A 482 0.99 -25.73 -29.11
CA LEU A 482 1.06 -24.70 -30.15
C LEU A 482 0.23 -25.08 -31.37
N LEU A 483 0.21 -26.36 -31.74
CA LEU A 483 -0.64 -26.89 -32.79
C LEU A 483 -2.13 -26.78 -32.42
N GLU A 484 -2.51 -27.05 -31.18
CA GLU A 484 -3.90 -26.85 -30.71
C GLU A 484 -4.34 -25.39 -30.87
N ILE A 485 -3.48 -24.43 -30.49
CA ILE A 485 -3.76 -23.00 -30.65
C ILE A 485 -3.85 -22.63 -32.14
N TRP A 486 -2.97 -23.19 -32.97
CA TRP A 486 -2.96 -22.98 -34.41
C TRP A 486 -4.24 -23.50 -35.08
N GLU A 487 -4.63 -24.74 -34.80
CA GLU A 487 -5.83 -25.38 -35.34
C GLU A 487 -7.13 -24.71 -34.87
N ASN A 488 -7.16 -24.21 -33.62
CA ASN A 488 -8.30 -23.46 -33.11
C ASN A 488 -8.44 -22.09 -33.80
N LYS A 489 -7.33 -21.37 -34.01
CA LYS A 489 -7.33 -20.12 -34.79
C LYS A 489 -7.65 -20.34 -36.26
N GLU A 490 -7.17 -21.44 -36.83
CA GLU A 490 -7.52 -21.87 -38.18
C GLU A 490 -9.05 -21.95 -38.37
N ARG A 491 -9.78 -22.46 -37.37
CA ARG A 491 -11.25 -22.52 -37.37
C ARG A 491 -11.93 -21.17 -37.22
N GLU A 492 -11.34 -20.22 -36.50
CA GLU A 492 -11.89 -18.86 -36.31
C GLU A 492 -11.68 -17.95 -37.52
N VAL A 493 -10.57 -18.10 -38.26
CA VAL A 493 -10.18 -17.23 -39.40
C VAL A 493 -10.92 -17.58 -40.71
N GLY A 494 -12.04 -18.32 -40.64
CA GLY A 494 -12.95 -18.55 -41.76
C GLY A 494 -13.67 -17.30 -42.31
N CYS A 495 -13.33 -16.10 -41.85
CA CYS A 495 -13.85 -14.83 -42.35
C CYS A 495 -12.76 -13.75 -42.47
N GLU A 496 -12.60 -13.27 -43.70
CA GLU A 496 -11.99 -12.00 -44.15
C GLU A 496 -10.52 -11.70 -43.79
N VAL A 497 -9.61 -12.07 -44.70
CA VAL A 497 -8.24 -11.54 -44.75
C VAL A 497 -8.28 -10.16 -45.43
N PHE A 498 -8.19 -9.08 -44.65
CA PHE A 498 -7.89 -7.75 -45.20
C PHE A 498 -6.40 -7.66 -45.54
N ALA A 499 -6.10 -7.71 -46.84
CA ALA A 499 -4.79 -7.33 -47.36
C ALA A 499 -4.57 -5.84 -47.11
N SER A 500 -3.74 -5.49 -46.13
CA SER A 500 -3.32 -4.09 -45.91
C SER A 500 -2.15 -3.76 -46.84
N THR A 501 -2.44 -2.96 -47.85
CA THR A 501 -1.45 -2.18 -48.58
C THR A 501 -1.09 -0.96 -47.74
N ASP A 502 -0.04 -1.04 -46.91
CA ASP A 502 0.62 0.18 -46.41
C ASP A 502 2.12 -0.06 -46.24
N GLY A 503 2.87 0.51 -47.17
CA GLY A 503 4.33 0.48 -47.19
C GLY A 503 4.90 1.50 -46.23
N ALA A 504 5.22 1.08 -45.01
CA ALA A 504 6.18 1.81 -44.19
C ALA A 504 7.58 1.72 -44.85
N SER A 505 8.22 2.87 -45.03
CA SER A 505 9.47 3.05 -45.77
C SER A 505 10.65 2.29 -45.14
N MET A 506 10.91 1.08 -45.63
CA MET A 506 12.14 0.31 -45.41
C MET A 506 13.21 0.70 -46.44
N ASP A 507 14.48 0.78 -46.02
CA ASP A 507 15.58 1.09 -46.94
C ASP A 507 15.76 -0.03 -47.99
N TYR A 508 16.29 0.32 -49.17
CA TYR A 508 16.44 -0.58 -50.31
C TYR A 508 17.26 -1.83 -49.98
N ILE A 509 18.27 -1.69 -49.12
CA ILE A 509 19.17 -2.78 -48.70
C ILE A 509 18.41 -3.82 -47.86
N GLU A 510 17.55 -3.38 -46.94
CA GLU A 510 16.75 -4.25 -46.06
C GLU A 510 15.71 -5.06 -46.85
N ARG A 511 15.04 -4.41 -47.82
CA ARG A 511 14.14 -5.08 -48.77
C ARG A 511 14.85 -6.12 -49.63
N ARG A 512 16.13 -5.92 -49.95
CA ARG A 512 16.91 -6.82 -50.83
C ARG A 512 17.48 -8.02 -50.06
N LEU A 513 17.89 -7.85 -48.81
CA LEU A 513 18.30 -8.94 -47.92
C LEU A 513 17.12 -9.87 -47.56
N ALA A 514 15.92 -9.34 -47.35
CA ALA A 514 14.72 -10.15 -47.10
C ALA A 514 14.35 -11.04 -48.31
N ARG A 515 14.57 -10.53 -49.53
CA ARG A 515 14.31 -11.28 -50.78
C ARG A 515 15.39 -12.30 -51.14
N SER A 516 16.66 -12.06 -50.78
CA SER A 516 17.75 -13.02 -51.10
C SER A 516 17.69 -14.29 -50.24
N VAL A 517 17.10 -14.22 -49.05
CA VAL A 517 16.89 -15.39 -48.16
C VAL A 517 15.66 -16.22 -48.57
N ALA A 518 14.72 -15.65 -49.34
CA ALA A 518 13.42 -16.27 -49.64
C ALA A 518 13.39 -17.19 -50.88
N GLY A 519 14.49 -17.32 -51.64
CA GLY A 519 14.50 -18.08 -52.91
C GLY A 519 13.63 -17.45 -54.02
N PRO A 520 13.79 -17.83 -55.30
CA PRO A 520 13.02 -17.22 -56.39
C PRO A 520 11.56 -17.71 -56.38
N PRO A 521 10.57 -16.84 -56.62
CA PRO A 521 9.18 -17.24 -56.78
C PRO A 521 9.00 -18.02 -58.09
N GLY A 522 8.42 -19.21 -58.00
CA GLY A 522 8.07 -20.04 -59.15
C GLY A 522 7.20 -19.27 -60.15
N THR A 523 7.71 -19.13 -61.37
CA THR A 523 7.03 -18.58 -62.55
C THR A 523 5.73 -19.33 -62.85
N GLN A 524 4.59 -18.67 -62.70
CA GLN A 524 3.38 -19.00 -63.44
C GLN A 524 3.03 -17.83 -64.35
N THR A 525 3.70 -17.78 -65.51
CA THR A 525 3.20 -17.07 -66.68
C THR A 525 2.18 -17.97 -67.37
N SER A 526 0.93 -17.54 -67.40
CA SER A 526 -0.12 -18.09 -68.27
C SER A 526 0.22 -17.79 -69.74
N PRO A 527 0.09 -18.78 -70.65
CA PRO A 527 -0.09 -18.49 -72.07
C PRO A 527 -1.39 -19.11 -72.59
N PHE A 528 -2.32 -18.25 -72.99
CA PHE A 528 -3.37 -18.59 -73.94
C PHE A 528 -2.80 -18.42 -75.36
N ALA A 529 -2.84 -19.50 -76.15
CA ALA A 529 -3.06 -19.57 -77.61
C ALA A 529 -2.16 -20.61 -78.30
N ALA A 530 -2.83 -21.57 -78.96
CA ALA A 530 -2.53 -22.16 -80.27
C ALA A 530 -2.60 -23.70 -80.30
N SER A 531 -3.78 -24.16 -80.71
CA SER A 531 -4.03 -25.12 -81.81
C SER A 531 -3.28 -26.47 -81.87
N SER A 532 -4.12 -27.51 -81.88
CA SER A 532 -4.11 -28.61 -82.86
C SER A 532 -3.59 -30.00 -82.41
N ARG A 533 -4.60 -30.88 -82.26
CA ARG A 533 -4.72 -32.25 -82.79
C ARG A 533 -4.16 -33.47 -82.02
N ARG A 534 -5.13 -34.38 -81.84
CA ARG A 534 -5.07 -35.87 -81.74
C ARG A 534 -4.53 -36.45 -80.42
N GLY A 535 -5.22 -37.33 -79.70
CA GLY A 535 -6.53 -37.97 -79.86
C GLY A 535 -6.66 -39.19 -78.93
N LYS A 536 -7.92 -39.56 -78.61
CA LYS A 536 -8.39 -40.83 -77.96
C LYS A 536 -7.98 -41.02 -76.48
N SER A 537 -8.80 -41.53 -75.55
CA SER A 537 -10.18 -42.02 -75.55
C SER A 537 -10.63 -42.12 -74.08
N THR A 538 -11.87 -41.68 -73.80
CA THR A 538 -12.86 -42.26 -72.84
C THR A 538 -12.41 -42.86 -71.50
N ARG A 539 -12.87 -42.26 -70.38
CA ARG A 539 -14.01 -42.76 -69.58
C ARG A 539 -14.37 -41.80 -68.45
N LYS A 540 -15.60 -41.29 -68.47
CA LYS A 540 -16.29 -40.71 -67.31
C LYS A 540 -16.45 -41.80 -66.25
N THR A 541 -15.96 -41.58 -65.03
CA THR A 541 -16.70 -42.00 -63.83
C THR A 541 -16.37 -41.08 -62.65
N LYS A 542 -17.43 -40.45 -62.13
CA LYS A 542 -17.67 -39.97 -60.76
C LYS A 542 -16.59 -39.13 -60.06
N GLN A 543 -16.98 -37.87 -59.87
CA GLN A 543 -16.64 -37.06 -58.70
C GLN A 543 -16.55 -37.91 -57.43
N SER A 544 -15.39 -37.90 -56.80
CA SER A 544 -15.27 -37.98 -55.35
C SER A 544 -14.41 -36.78 -54.92
N ALA A 545 -14.98 -35.97 -54.04
CA ALA A 545 -14.32 -34.87 -53.38
C ALA A 545 -13.03 -35.35 -52.71
N ALA A 546 -11.89 -34.86 -53.20
CA ALA A 546 -10.66 -34.73 -52.45
C ALA A 546 -10.32 -33.25 -52.52
N GLY A 547 -10.85 -32.48 -51.57
CA GLY A 547 -10.44 -31.10 -51.37
C GLY A 547 -8.92 -31.07 -51.17
N ALA A 548 -8.27 -30.15 -51.87
CA ALA A 548 -6.86 -29.87 -51.74
C ALA A 548 -6.47 -29.81 -50.26
N MET A 549 -5.52 -30.65 -49.85
CA MET A 549 -4.89 -30.54 -48.53
C MET A 549 -4.38 -29.11 -48.36
N ALA A 550 -4.90 -28.40 -47.37
CA ALA A 550 -4.39 -27.11 -46.96
C ALA A 550 -2.90 -27.26 -46.63
N ASP A 551 -2.06 -26.51 -47.31
CA ASP A 551 -0.62 -26.44 -47.07
C ASP A 551 -0.40 -25.84 -45.67
N ASP A 552 0.01 -26.66 -44.70
CA ASP A 552 0.17 -26.24 -43.29
C ASP A 552 1.30 -25.20 -43.17
N GLU A 553 0.89 -23.94 -43.02
CA GLU A 553 1.79 -22.80 -42.89
C GLU A 553 2.74 -22.96 -41.69
N TYR A 554 2.29 -23.60 -40.60
CA TYR A 554 3.07 -23.80 -39.38
C TYR A 554 4.23 -24.78 -39.60
N ALA A 555 3.95 -25.98 -40.15
CA ALA A 555 4.99 -26.94 -40.49
C ALA A 555 6.04 -26.35 -41.44
N ARG A 556 5.60 -25.56 -42.44
CA ARG A 556 6.50 -24.89 -43.39
C ARG A 556 7.41 -23.89 -42.70
N TYR A 557 6.88 -23.06 -41.80
CA TYR A 557 7.68 -22.10 -41.03
C TYR A 557 8.70 -22.78 -40.10
N CYS A 558 8.29 -23.86 -39.43
CA CYS A 558 9.14 -24.65 -38.53
C CYS A 558 10.28 -25.36 -39.28
N ALA A 559 10.07 -25.76 -40.53
CA ALA A 559 11.08 -26.39 -41.38
C ALA A 559 12.13 -25.39 -41.94
N GLU A 560 11.82 -24.09 -41.99
CA GLU A 560 12.76 -23.07 -42.48
C GLU A 560 13.88 -22.79 -41.47
N ASP A 561 15.06 -22.45 -42.00
CA ASP A 561 16.20 -22.06 -41.19
C ASP A 561 15.95 -20.78 -40.37
N VAL A 562 16.79 -20.58 -39.35
CA VAL A 562 16.79 -19.35 -38.54
C VAL A 562 17.31 -18.17 -39.36
N VAL A 563 16.67 -17.02 -39.19
CA VAL A 563 17.04 -15.79 -39.90
C VAL A 563 18.18 -15.09 -39.16
N ASN A 564 19.37 -15.10 -39.76
CA ASN A 564 20.57 -14.48 -39.21
C ASN A 564 20.62 -12.96 -39.47
N SER A 565 19.71 -12.21 -38.84
CA SER A 565 19.68 -10.74 -38.91
C SER A 565 19.47 -10.12 -37.54
N HIS A 566 20.39 -9.24 -37.14
CA HIS A 566 20.28 -8.48 -35.89
C HIS A 566 19.00 -7.62 -35.85
N HIS A 567 18.58 -7.08 -37.01
CA HIS A 567 17.34 -6.30 -37.12
C HIS A 567 16.13 -7.15 -36.70
N TYR A 568 15.92 -8.32 -37.30
CA TYR A 568 14.78 -9.19 -37.00
C TYR A 568 14.85 -9.86 -35.63
N ARG A 569 16.04 -9.94 -35.02
CA ARG A 569 16.19 -10.36 -33.63
C ARG A 569 15.56 -9.35 -32.65
N SER A 570 15.71 -8.06 -32.93
CA SER A 570 15.16 -6.97 -32.13
C SER A 570 13.73 -6.55 -32.54
N ARG A 571 13.35 -6.79 -33.79
CA ARG A 571 12.02 -6.47 -34.36
C ARG A 571 11.47 -7.65 -35.15
N PRO A 572 11.03 -8.73 -34.47
CA PRO A 572 10.54 -9.93 -35.15
C PRO A 572 9.24 -9.68 -35.93
N ILE A 573 8.40 -8.74 -35.49
CA ILE A 573 7.13 -8.38 -36.16
C ILE A 573 7.36 -7.87 -37.59
N ASP A 574 8.46 -7.16 -37.85
CA ASP A 574 8.74 -6.63 -39.18
C ASP A 574 9.01 -7.74 -40.21
N TRP A 575 9.58 -8.87 -39.77
CA TRP A 575 9.73 -10.04 -40.62
C TRP A 575 8.38 -10.65 -41.00
N TRP A 576 7.45 -10.73 -40.05
CA TRP A 576 6.09 -11.23 -40.28
C TRP A 576 5.28 -10.32 -41.18
N LYS A 577 5.46 -8.99 -41.11
CA LYS A 577 4.84 -8.05 -42.05
C LYS A 577 5.28 -8.31 -43.50
N ILE A 578 6.57 -8.54 -43.72
CA ILE A 578 7.12 -8.81 -45.06
C ILE A 578 6.65 -10.18 -45.58
N ASN A 579 6.66 -11.20 -44.72
CA ASN A 579 6.33 -12.58 -45.09
C ASN A 579 4.86 -12.93 -44.88
N GLY A 580 3.99 -11.96 -44.55
CA GLY A 580 2.56 -12.19 -44.35
C GLY A 580 1.88 -12.78 -45.59
N HIS A 581 2.35 -12.45 -46.79
CA HIS A 581 1.84 -13.06 -48.03
C HIS A 581 2.18 -14.56 -48.18
N ARG A 582 3.26 -15.05 -47.54
CA ARG A 582 3.66 -16.47 -47.50
C ARG A 582 2.96 -17.24 -46.37
N TYR A 583 2.61 -16.52 -45.32
CA TYR A 583 2.08 -17.02 -44.06
C TYR A 583 0.86 -16.20 -43.66
N SER A 584 -0.20 -16.30 -44.46
CA SER A 584 -1.37 -15.43 -44.39
C SER A 584 -2.10 -15.54 -43.06
N ARG A 585 -2.16 -16.74 -42.50
CA ARG A 585 -2.88 -17.04 -41.25
C ARG A 585 -1.91 -17.13 -40.09
N LEU A 586 -0.72 -17.69 -40.32
CA LEU A 586 0.28 -17.86 -39.27
C LEU A 586 0.87 -16.53 -38.81
N SER A 587 1.01 -15.54 -39.72
CA SER A 587 1.48 -14.20 -39.35
C SER A 587 0.58 -13.52 -38.32
N LEU A 588 -0.74 -13.73 -38.35
CA LEU A 588 -1.67 -13.20 -37.35
C LEU A 588 -1.41 -13.83 -35.98
N MET A 589 -1.25 -15.16 -35.93
CA MET A 589 -0.90 -15.86 -34.69
C MET A 589 0.46 -15.41 -34.14
N ALA A 590 1.45 -15.26 -35.02
CA ALA A 590 2.77 -14.81 -34.64
C ALA A 590 2.74 -13.38 -34.07
N VAL A 591 1.99 -12.46 -34.69
CA VAL A 591 1.83 -11.09 -34.19
C VAL A 591 1.15 -11.09 -32.82
N ASP A 592 0.08 -11.86 -32.62
CA ASP A 592 -0.61 -11.95 -31.33
C ASP A 592 0.30 -12.47 -30.22
N MET A 593 1.16 -13.46 -30.52
CA MET A 593 2.10 -14.02 -29.52
C MET A 593 3.28 -13.08 -29.24
N LEU A 594 3.77 -12.36 -30.26
CA LEU A 594 4.91 -11.43 -30.13
C LEU A 594 4.53 -10.08 -29.53
N THR A 595 3.25 -9.69 -29.58
CA THR A 595 2.74 -8.41 -29.03
C THR A 595 2.33 -8.50 -27.56
N ILE A 596 2.37 -9.69 -26.96
CA ILE A 596 2.16 -9.85 -25.52
C ILE A 596 3.22 -9.04 -24.77
N PRO A 597 2.83 -8.07 -23.93
CA PRO A 597 3.79 -7.32 -23.15
C PRO A 597 4.46 -8.24 -22.13
N SER A 598 5.76 -8.07 -21.95
CA SER A 598 6.56 -8.80 -20.98
C SER A 598 6.13 -8.52 -19.54
N SER A 599 5.82 -7.27 -19.22
CA SER A 599 5.51 -6.84 -17.85
C SER A 599 4.31 -5.91 -17.78
N SER A 600 3.62 -5.90 -16.64
CA SER A 600 2.64 -4.87 -16.28
C SER A 600 3.27 -3.47 -16.12
N ALA A 601 4.59 -3.34 -16.13
CA ALA A 601 5.26 -2.06 -15.93
C ALA A 601 4.87 -0.99 -16.97
N GLU A 602 4.46 -1.36 -18.19
CA GLU A 602 3.96 -0.41 -19.18
C GLU A 602 2.61 0.21 -18.76
N SER A 603 1.71 -0.61 -18.23
CA SER A 603 0.44 -0.12 -17.69
C SER A 603 0.66 0.63 -16.39
N GLU A 604 1.56 0.18 -15.50
CA GLU A 604 1.95 0.89 -14.27
C GLU A 604 2.57 2.28 -14.55
N ARG A 605 3.40 2.41 -15.58
CA ARG A 605 3.92 3.72 -16.04
C ARG A 605 2.80 4.62 -16.53
N THR A 606 1.85 4.05 -17.27
CA THR A 606 0.65 4.78 -17.73
C THR A 606 -0.18 5.26 -16.52
N PHE A 607 -0.46 4.37 -15.56
CA PHE A 607 -1.20 4.70 -14.33
C PHE A 607 -0.47 5.70 -13.42
N SER A 608 0.84 5.59 -13.28
CA SER A 608 1.67 6.55 -12.53
C SER A 608 1.57 7.94 -13.14
N SER A 609 1.54 8.00 -14.47
CA SER A 609 1.38 9.25 -15.21
C SER A 609 -0.04 9.82 -15.07
N SER A 610 -1.07 8.96 -15.06
CA SER A 610 -2.46 9.30 -14.73
C SER A 610 -2.61 9.77 -13.29
N GLY A 611 -1.73 9.33 -12.38
CA GLY A 611 -1.71 9.74 -10.98
C GLY A 611 -1.75 11.26 -10.85
N ARG A 612 -0.94 12.00 -11.61
CA ARG A 612 -0.92 13.48 -11.64
C ARG A 612 -2.23 14.11 -12.12
N MET A 613 -3.02 13.38 -12.92
CA MET A 613 -4.35 13.80 -13.38
C MET A 613 -5.45 13.47 -12.35
N MET A 614 -5.16 12.61 -11.37
CA MET A 614 -6.07 12.18 -10.31
C MET A 614 -5.72 12.78 -8.93
N VAL A 615 -4.64 13.59 -8.83
CA VAL A 615 -4.24 14.31 -7.59
C VAL A 615 -5.35 15.30 -7.17
N PRO A 616 -5.61 15.51 -5.85
CA PRO A 616 -6.75 16.30 -5.36
C PRO A 616 -6.86 17.75 -5.87
N LEU A 617 -5.78 18.32 -6.41
CA LEU A 617 -5.74 19.67 -6.96
C LEU A 617 -6.41 19.79 -8.36
N ARG A 618 -6.67 18.68 -9.06
CA ARG A 618 -7.36 18.63 -10.37
C ARG A 618 -8.56 17.66 -10.38
N SER A 619 -9.29 17.59 -9.27
CA SER A 619 -10.33 16.59 -8.94
C SER A 619 -11.64 16.62 -9.78
N ARG A 620 -11.67 17.28 -10.94
CA ARG A 620 -12.88 17.41 -11.78
C ARG A 620 -12.85 16.64 -13.11
N LEU A 621 -11.76 15.97 -13.45
CA LEU A 621 -11.71 15.17 -14.67
C LEU A 621 -12.49 13.87 -14.49
N ARG A 622 -13.49 13.65 -15.35
CA ARG A 622 -14.21 12.38 -15.40
C ARG A 622 -13.26 11.28 -15.90
N ARG A 623 -13.50 10.03 -15.46
CA ARG A 623 -12.71 8.84 -15.83
C ARG A 623 -12.57 8.66 -17.34
N GLU A 624 -13.60 9.02 -18.11
CA GLU A 624 -13.59 8.96 -19.57
C GLU A 624 -12.58 9.96 -20.17
N ILE A 625 -12.46 11.16 -19.59
CA ILE A 625 -11.50 12.19 -20.03
C ILE A 625 -10.07 11.76 -19.71
N VAL A 626 -9.85 11.17 -18.54
CA VAL A 626 -8.52 10.62 -18.17
C VAL A 626 -8.12 9.51 -19.14
N ALA A 627 -9.04 8.59 -19.46
CA ALA A 627 -8.80 7.54 -20.43
C ALA A 627 -8.47 8.12 -21.83
N MET A 628 -9.30 9.03 -22.35
CA MET A 628 -9.04 9.66 -23.65
C MET A 628 -7.71 10.41 -23.69
N ALA A 629 -7.36 11.16 -22.65
CA ALA A 629 -6.08 11.87 -22.58
C ALA A 629 -4.87 10.92 -22.58
N GLN A 630 -4.97 9.79 -21.86
CA GLN A 630 -3.91 8.79 -21.89
C GLN A 630 -3.82 8.08 -23.25
N CYS A 631 -4.94 7.81 -23.91
CA CYS A 631 -4.97 7.28 -25.28
C CYS A 631 -4.29 8.24 -26.27
N ILE A 632 -4.68 9.53 -26.27
CA ILE A 632 -4.09 10.56 -27.14
C ILE A 632 -2.59 10.69 -26.88
N ARG A 633 -2.17 10.67 -25.61
CA ARG A 633 -0.75 10.71 -25.23
C ARG A 633 0.01 9.48 -25.74
N SER A 634 -0.59 8.29 -25.66
CA SER A 634 0.00 7.06 -26.18
C SER A 634 0.15 7.12 -27.69
N TRP A 635 -0.90 7.50 -28.42
CA TRP A 635 -0.88 7.66 -29.88
C TRP A 635 0.10 8.74 -30.35
N SER A 636 0.24 9.83 -29.58
CA SER A 636 1.22 10.86 -29.86
C SER A 636 2.65 10.39 -29.69
N LYS A 637 2.95 9.65 -28.61
CA LYS A 637 4.26 9.01 -28.43
C LYS A 637 4.57 7.97 -29.52
N ALA A 638 3.55 7.27 -29.99
CA ALA A 638 3.67 6.29 -31.07
C ALA A 638 3.78 6.93 -32.47
N GLY A 639 3.65 8.26 -32.58
CA GLY A 639 3.68 8.97 -33.87
C GLY A 639 2.43 8.78 -34.73
N ILE A 640 1.37 8.16 -34.18
CA ILE A 640 0.09 7.93 -34.87
C ILE A 640 -0.71 9.24 -34.97
N TYR A 641 -0.55 10.12 -33.96
CA TYR A 641 -1.24 11.40 -33.88
C TYR A 641 -0.26 12.51 -33.53
N THR A 642 -0.11 13.49 -34.41
CA THR A 642 0.60 14.74 -34.10
C THR A 642 -0.41 15.78 -33.62
N PRO A 643 -0.34 16.21 -32.35
CA PRO A 643 -1.19 17.29 -31.87
C PRO A 643 -0.88 18.57 -32.64
N SER A 644 -1.94 19.26 -33.09
CA SER A 644 -1.84 20.55 -33.80
C SER A 644 -1.27 21.67 -32.94
N LEU A 645 -1.35 21.53 -31.61
CA LEU A 645 -0.66 22.38 -30.65
C LEU A 645 0.70 21.77 -30.32
N PRO A 646 1.79 22.57 -30.25
CA PRO A 646 3.11 22.08 -29.90
C PRO A 646 3.16 21.63 -28.43
N LEU A 647 2.71 20.39 -28.18
CA LEU A 647 2.82 19.57 -26.96
C LEU A 647 4.12 19.80 -26.18
N LEU A 648 5.21 19.88 -26.93
CA LEU A 648 6.59 19.87 -26.43
C LEU A 648 7.12 21.25 -26.02
N SER A 649 6.50 22.35 -26.45
CA SER A 649 6.96 23.72 -26.12
C SER A 649 6.41 24.25 -24.81
N LEU A 650 5.62 23.44 -24.12
CA LEU A 650 4.84 23.87 -22.98
C LEU A 650 5.55 23.46 -21.68
N SER A 651 6.66 24.15 -21.39
CA SER A 651 7.27 24.22 -20.07
C SER A 651 6.33 24.95 -19.09
N GLU A 652 6.49 24.69 -17.79
CA GLU A 652 5.47 24.95 -16.75
C GLU A 652 4.92 26.40 -16.66
N ASP A 653 5.57 27.39 -17.28
CA ASP A 653 5.22 28.82 -17.14
C ASP A 653 4.65 29.52 -18.40
N THR A 654 4.64 28.89 -19.59
CA THR A 654 4.27 29.58 -20.86
C THR A 654 2.88 29.23 -21.41
N TRP A 655 2.09 28.43 -20.69
CA TRP A 655 0.77 27.97 -21.16
C TRP A 655 -0.26 29.09 -21.32
N ALA A 656 -0.16 30.15 -20.50
CA ALA A 656 -1.11 31.26 -20.51
C ALA A 656 -1.01 32.07 -21.81
N ASP A 657 0.20 32.30 -22.32
CA ASP A 657 0.43 33.13 -23.52
C ASP A 657 -0.08 32.44 -24.80
N ILE A 658 -0.04 31.11 -24.85
CA ILE A 658 -0.50 30.32 -26.00
C ILE A 658 -2.03 30.21 -26.04
N LEU A 659 -2.71 30.27 -24.89
CA LEU A 659 -4.18 30.24 -24.81
C LEU A 659 -4.84 31.61 -25.05
N VAL A 660 -4.08 32.70 -24.97
CA VAL A 660 -4.56 34.08 -25.21
C VAL A 660 -4.61 34.42 -26.71
N SER A 661 -4.01 33.61 -27.58
CA SER A 661 -4.11 33.80 -29.03
C SER A 661 -5.04 32.81 -29.74
N PRO A 662 -6.37 32.91 -29.56
CA PRO A 662 -7.34 32.41 -30.54
C PRO A 662 -8.02 33.59 -31.24
N LYS A 663 -7.25 34.51 -31.82
CA LYS A 663 -7.76 35.47 -32.81
C LYS A 663 -6.72 35.79 -33.88
N GLY A 664 -6.88 35.14 -35.02
CA GLY A 664 -6.61 35.71 -36.34
C GLY A 664 -5.18 35.57 -36.86
N THR A 665 -5.01 34.62 -37.77
CA THR A 665 -4.63 34.81 -39.19
C THR A 665 -4.66 33.39 -39.79
N GLY A 666 -5.48 33.02 -40.77
CA GLY A 666 -5.78 33.79 -41.96
C GLY A 666 -4.58 33.71 -42.90
N ASP A 667 -4.64 32.76 -43.82
CA ASP A 667 -3.85 32.58 -45.04
C ASP A 667 -2.55 31.76 -45.04
N ILE A 668 -2.60 30.79 -45.98
CA ILE A 668 -1.60 29.89 -46.61
C ILE A 668 -1.30 28.56 -45.91
#